data_AF-A0A354U9M0-F1
#
_entry.id   AF-A0A354U9M0-F1
#
_cell.length_a   1.000
_cell.length_b   1.000
_cell.length_c   1.000
_cell.angle_alpha   90.00
_cell.angle_beta   90.00
_cell.angle_gamma   90.00
#
_symmetry.space_group_name_H-M   'P 1'
#
loop_
_entity.id
_entity.type
_entity.pdbx_description
1 polymer ?
#
loop_
_entity_poly.entity_id
_entity_poly.type
_entity_poly.pdbx_seq_one_letter_code
_entity_poly.pdbx_strand_id
1 'polypeptide(L)'
;MHQKRCPVFPRHGGIPEQEPGPSRPLHSFSEKHEECRSCLPADHELQRRFHETSVRGSSQRPYSLESGGSGCVRSFQKHRGREVTYGQNNSTVLCVDIGSDTLKAAEFAYTHEGTMDLVNFDFVEFGYTDAAALESQETSVEMLIALKKLLAETKFTSKLVNVSLSAQSALIRFVKLPALTDDENKINQIIEFEAKQNSPFPMDKTVWDAQIVGVSEDSTEIDVMIIYVRSEEVESVVKLIRESGRKIGNIEVAPTAGYNACRANMVGENACEMILNIGGHCSTLSFVDNGKLFERTIPIAGNSITQQISKEFGISFKEAEDLKRRHGFVALGGAYEDPDSEVAAIVSKIVRNQMTRLHGEISRSINLYRAHQKGNNPEKLYLAGGSSVMEYMPRFFEEKLKLPVEYLNPFQIVSVSEALQEPIAELAHLYSEVIGLGLRNVGVCPVEVSLVPDSLRRERIAKQKDPYFYASAFALLLCLGMTYWSFSKQYETVHQDEIRAKREVDKAQLATKQVDSAYRKLNSAVGDFQQTLDMLKERDFWPDLFNKVQAAVPPEIWFSSIHPITSLSTTAQKSKVAEAPQDGGFGGFGGFNGGFGARREAAAQKTVEQEYKWIEFNGYIRTSSKDKDPARIYNDFKASLEKTGLFKHFSIADGDRMIQNFKLAPSGSNISSFRIEAELVTPIKR
;
A
#
# COMPACT_ATOMS: atom_id res chain seq x y z
N MET A 1 5.05 88.27 19.31
CA MET A 1 3.69 88.79 19.61
C MET A 1 3.25 88.26 20.99
N HIS A 2 2.04 88.56 21.46
CA HIS A 2 1.55 88.37 22.85
C HIS A 2 1.96 87.04 23.54
N GLN A 3 2.43 86.99 24.80
CA GLN A 3 1.75 87.27 26.09
C GLN A 3 0.55 86.32 26.35
N LYS A 4 0.30 85.74 27.54
CA LYS A 4 0.54 86.13 28.96
C LYS A 4 0.97 84.88 29.79
N ARG A 5 1.95 84.91 30.72
CA ARG A 5 1.97 85.35 32.15
C ARG A 5 1.13 84.54 33.16
N CYS A 6 1.77 84.22 34.31
CA CYS A 6 1.29 83.61 35.57
C CYS A 6 0.45 84.63 36.42
N PRO A 7 0.20 84.54 37.76
CA PRO A 7 0.75 83.74 38.90
C PRO A 7 -0.30 82.71 39.46
N VAL A 8 -0.44 82.24 40.74
CA VAL A 8 0.00 82.66 42.11
C VAL A 8 0.14 81.48 43.12
N PHE A 9 0.73 81.77 44.27
CA PHE A 9 0.90 81.01 45.55
C PHE A 9 -0.24 81.38 46.56
N PRO A 10 -0.42 80.78 47.80
CA PRO A 10 0.56 80.82 48.92
C PRO A 10 0.56 79.62 49.92
N ARG A 11 1.26 79.80 51.06
CA ARG A 11 1.60 78.84 52.14
C ARG A 11 0.78 79.06 53.42
N HIS A 12 0.64 78.05 54.31
CA HIS A 12 1.19 77.98 55.70
C HIS A 12 0.40 77.07 56.67
N GLY A 13 1.11 76.50 57.67
CA GLY A 13 0.57 75.84 58.89
C GLY A 13 0.38 74.31 58.76
N GLY A 14 0.67 73.48 59.77
CA GLY A 14 1.30 73.72 61.08
C GLY A 14 1.64 72.40 61.81
N ILE A 15 2.39 72.46 62.92
CA ILE A 15 2.75 71.31 63.79
C ILE A 15 1.96 71.42 65.11
N PRO A 16 1.67 70.32 65.83
CA PRO A 16 2.45 69.99 67.04
C PRO A 16 2.72 68.47 67.26
N GLU A 17 3.50 68.15 68.29
CA GLU A 17 3.91 66.79 68.67
C GLU A 17 2.84 66.01 69.47
N GLN A 18 3.00 64.68 69.61
CA GLN A 18 3.07 64.03 70.94
C GLN A 18 3.47 62.54 70.89
N GLU A 19 4.40 62.16 71.77
CA GLU A 19 4.64 60.79 72.29
C GLU A 19 4.11 60.75 73.74
N PRO A 20 3.84 59.58 74.39
CA PRO A 20 4.87 58.59 74.75
C PRO A 20 4.41 57.11 74.79
N GLY A 21 5.31 56.20 75.20
CA GLY A 21 5.00 54.80 75.60
C GLY A 21 4.32 54.67 76.99
N PRO A 22 4.37 53.51 77.70
CA PRO A 22 5.60 52.73 77.89
C PRO A 22 5.45 51.17 78.07
N SER A 23 6.56 50.55 78.49
CA SER A 23 6.69 49.39 79.41
C SER A 23 7.08 47.99 78.87
N ARG A 24 7.96 47.37 79.67
CA ARG A 24 8.69 46.07 79.60
C ARG A 24 8.06 45.13 80.69
N PRO A 25 8.40 43.81 80.88
CA PRO A 25 9.80 43.32 80.96
C PRO A 25 10.19 41.82 80.71
N LEU A 26 11.49 41.65 80.46
CA LEU A 26 12.48 40.66 81.00
C LEU A 26 12.17 39.16 81.19
N HIS A 27 13.03 38.32 80.58
CA HIS A 27 14.03 37.45 81.24
C HIS A 27 15.09 37.06 80.16
N SER A 28 16.43 37.00 80.28
CA SER A 28 17.48 37.10 81.35
C SER A 28 18.18 35.77 81.71
N PHE A 29 19.32 35.48 81.06
CA PHE A 29 20.49 34.63 81.46
C PHE A 29 21.46 34.70 80.24
N SER A 30 22.76 35.01 80.28
CA SER A 30 23.89 34.70 81.20
C SER A 30 24.28 33.21 81.17
N GLU A 31 25.55 32.79 81.03
CA GLU A 31 26.80 33.50 81.34
C GLU A 31 28.04 33.08 80.50
N LYS A 32 29.15 33.82 80.70
CA LYS A 32 30.48 33.90 80.07
C LYS A 32 31.26 32.58 79.84
N HIS A 33 32.11 32.58 78.80
CA HIS A 33 33.60 32.61 78.84
C HIS A 33 34.09 32.86 77.38
N GLU A 34 35.10 33.65 76.98
CA GLU A 34 36.25 34.39 77.55
C GLU A 34 37.59 33.88 76.94
N GLU A 35 38.23 34.78 76.18
CA GLU A 35 39.57 34.78 75.56
C GLU A 35 40.28 33.50 75.08
N CYS A 36 40.59 33.48 73.77
CA CYS A 36 42.00 33.44 73.33
C CYS A 36 42.20 34.09 71.94
N ARG A 37 43.45 34.48 71.60
CA ARG A 37 43.83 35.09 70.31
C ARG A 37 44.71 34.15 69.48
N SER A 38 44.50 34.10 68.16
CA SER A 38 45.53 34.39 67.11
C SER A 38 45.27 33.68 65.76
N CYS A 39 45.68 34.38 64.69
CA CYS A 39 46.08 33.85 63.37
C CYS A 39 45.12 32.98 62.53
N LEU A 40 44.54 33.64 61.52
CA LEU A 40 44.28 33.11 60.15
C LEU A 40 45.61 32.68 59.46
N PRO A 41 45.62 31.93 58.32
CA PRO A 41 44.63 31.99 57.23
C PRO A 41 44.25 30.68 56.51
N ALA A 42 43.48 30.86 55.42
CA ALA A 42 43.34 29.99 54.24
C ALA A 42 42.37 28.79 54.32
N ASP A 43 41.10 29.12 54.06
CA ASP A 43 40.21 28.47 53.10
C ASP A 43 40.71 27.20 52.38
N HIS A 44 40.12 26.04 52.71
CA HIS A 44 40.04 24.91 51.79
C HIS A 44 38.87 23.92 52.02
N GLU A 45 38.01 24.13 53.03
CA GLU A 45 36.95 23.17 53.42
C GLU A 45 35.56 23.44 52.81
N LEU A 46 35.30 24.63 52.28
CA LEU A 46 33.95 25.05 51.86
C LEU A 46 33.34 24.21 50.72
N GLN A 47 34.17 23.61 49.86
CA GLN A 47 33.70 22.68 48.83
C GLN A 47 33.35 21.28 49.37
N ARG A 48 34.00 20.81 50.45
CA ARG A 48 33.78 19.45 50.97
C ARG A 48 32.48 19.30 51.77
N ARG A 49 32.01 20.37 52.43
CA ARG A 49 30.79 20.33 53.27
C ARG A 49 29.47 20.20 52.49
N PHE A 50 29.48 20.24 51.17
CA PHE A 50 28.30 19.98 50.34
C PHE A 50 28.03 18.49 50.05
N HIS A 51 28.92 17.55 50.45
CA HIS A 51 28.82 16.14 50.04
C HIS A 51 28.06 15.19 51.01
N GLU A 52 27.79 15.55 52.26
CA GLU A 52 27.30 14.58 53.28
C GLU A 52 25.79 14.64 53.59
N THR A 53 25.00 15.50 52.94
CA THR A 53 23.58 15.73 53.27
C THR A 53 22.58 15.45 52.14
N SER A 54 22.91 14.57 51.19
CA SER A 54 21.93 14.08 50.18
C SER A 54 22.06 12.57 49.86
N VAL A 55 22.14 11.71 50.88
CA VAL A 55 22.17 10.25 50.71
C VAL A 55 21.09 9.55 51.55
N ARG A 56 19.83 9.73 51.15
CA ARG A 56 18.73 8.78 51.41
C ARG A 56 17.77 8.74 50.22
N GLY A 57 18.06 7.86 49.26
CA GLY A 57 17.20 7.64 48.11
C GLY A 57 15.81 7.13 48.54
N SER A 58 14.77 7.81 48.07
CA SER A 58 13.42 7.24 47.97
C SER A 58 13.08 7.14 46.49
N SER A 59 12.79 5.95 46.00
CA SER A 59 12.44 5.71 44.60
C SER A 59 11.05 6.26 44.32
N GLN A 60 10.96 7.56 44.04
CA GLN A 60 9.72 8.15 43.55
C GLN A 60 9.45 7.62 42.14
N ARG A 61 8.25 7.10 41.93
CA ARG A 61 7.80 6.62 40.62
C ARG A 61 7.68 7.83 39.68
N PRO A 62 7.83 7.65 38.35
CA PRO A 62 7.48 8.70 37.40
C PRO A 62 6.01 9.09 37.61
N TYR A 63 5.78 10.28 38.16
CA TYR A 63 4.44 10.83 38.28
C TYR A 63 3.94 11.18 36.87
N SER A 64 2.69 10.80 36.58
CA SER A 64 1.99 11.27 35.40
C SER A 64 1.89 12.80 35.45
N LEU A 65 2.50 13.49 34.47
CA LEU A 65 2.51 14.94 34.33
C LEU A 65 1.10 15.49 33.99
N GLU A 66 0.17 15.42 34.93
CA GLU A 66 -1.15 16.05 34.84
C GLU A 66 -1.06 17.56 35.09
N SER A 67 -0.32 18.28 34.24
CA SER A 67 -0.26 19.74 34.28
C SER A 67 -1.67 20.35 34.14
N GLY A 68 -1.98 21.36 34.96
CA GLY A 68 -3.31 21.97 35.07
C GLY A 68 -3.77 22.80 33.85
N GLY A 69 -3.23 22.55 32.66
CA GLY A 69 -3.56 23.27 31.43
C GLY A 69 -5.01 23.04 30.97
N SER A 70 -5.58 24.06 30.31
CA SER A 70 -6.94 24.03 29.79
C SER A 70 -7.13 22.95 28.71
N GLY A 71 -8.39 22.51 28.52
CA GLY A 71 -8.71 21.36 27.65
C GLY A 71 -8.22 21.49 26.20
N CYS A 72 -8.12 22.72 25.68
CA CYS A 72 -7.64 23.02 24.32
C CYS A 72 -6.15 22.69 24.14
N VAL A 73 -5.29 22.91 25.16
CA VAL A 73 -3.88 22.50 25.12
C VAL A 73 -3.77 20.98 25.14
N ARG A 74 -4.57 20.33 25.99
CA ARG A 74 -4.58 18.87 26.18
C ARG A 74 -5.10 18.10 24.96
N SER A 75 -5.90 18.69 24.07
CA SER A 75 -6.25 18.05 22.78
C SER A 75 -5.13 18.19 21.76
N PHE A 76 -4.59 19.40 21.58
CA PHE A 76 -3.63 19.72 20.52
C PHE A 76 -2.30 18.94 20.67
N GLN A 77 -1.84 18.71 21.90
CA GLN A 77 -0.68 17.85 22.18
C GLN A 77 -0.95 16.38 21.83
N LYS A 78 -2.19 15.89 21.98
CA LYS A 78 -2.55 14.47 21.90
C LYS A 78 -2.55 13.89 20.47
N HIS A 79 -2.50 14.73 19.44
CA HIS A 79 -2.52 14.30 18.04
C HIS A 79 -1.22 14.56 17.26
N ARG A 80 -0.27 15.33 17.80
CA ARG A 80 1.08 15.51 17.21
C ARG A 80 2.07 14.44 17.66
N GLY A 81 1.93 13.94 18.89
CA GLY A 81 2.64 12.77 19.41
C GLY A 81 2.26 11.47 18.69
N ARG A 82 2.67 11.31 17.43
CA ARG A 82 2.66 10.00 16.75
C ARG A 82 3.73 9.13 17.40
N GLU A 83 3.30 8.20 18.24
CA GLU A 83 4.13 7.13 18.80
C GLU A 83 5.02 6.52 17.72
N VAL A 84 6.32 6.77 17.80
CA VAL A 84 7.30 5.91 17.13
C VAL A 84 7.43 4.69 18.02
N THR A 85 6.55 3.71 17.81
CA THR A 85 6.49 2.47 18.60
C THR A 85 7.77 1.64 18.35
N TYR A 86 8.80 1.89 19.16
CA TYR A 86 10.07 1.17 19.11
C TYR A 86 9.87 -0.27 19.61
N GLY A 87 10.32 -1.24 18.81
CA GLY A 87 9.94 -2.65 18.98
C GLY A 87 10.76 -3.41 20.02
N GLN A 88 10.17 -3.62 21.20
CA GLN A 88 10.31 -4.75 22.15
C GLN A 88 11.70 -5.30 22.57
N ASN A 89 12.82 -4.72 22.15
CA ASN A 89 14.11 -4.88 22.81
C ASN A 89 14.49 -3.57 23.51
N ASN A 90 15.35 -3.62 24.55
CA ASN A 90 15.95 -2.43 25.16
C ASN A 90 16.57 -1.54 24.07
N SER A 91 15.87 -0.47 23.71
CA SER A 91 16.21 0.35 22.55
C SER A 91 17.14 1.46 22.98
N THR A 92 18.45 1.26 22.85
CA THR A 92 19.39 2.36 23.11
C THR A 92 19.21 3.46 22.08
N VAL A 93 19.35 4.71 22.48
CA VAL A 93 19.33 5.89 21.60
C VAL A 93 20.53 6.76 21.92
N LEU A 94 21.30 7.12 20.90
CA LEU A 94 22.38 8.09 20.99
C LEU A 94 21.79 9.50 20.85
N CYS A 95 21.99 10.36 21.82
CA CYS A 95 21.63 11.77 21.76
C CYS A 95 22.90 12.58 21.54
N VAL A 96 22.91 13.47 20.54
CA VAL A 96 24.07 14.30 20.20
C VAL A 96 23.65 15.77 20.12
N ASP A 97 24.27 16.60 20.94
CA ASP A 97 24.18 18.06 20.84
C ASP A 97 25.32 18.60 19.97
N ILE A 98 24.95 19.30 18.91
CA ILE A 98 25.87 19.96 17.98
C ILE A 98 25.90 21.45 18.33
N GLY A 99 26.76 21.79 19.29
CA GLY A 99 27.14 23.17 19.60
C GLY A 99 27.99 23.78 18.48
N SER A 100 28.34 25.06 18.62
CA SER A 100 29.11 25.79 17.59
C SER A 100 30.63 25.52 17.63
N ASP A 101 31.12 24.88 18.70
CA ASP A 101 32.53 24.61 19.02
C ASP A 101 32.71 23.33 19.88
N THR A 102 31.60 22.68 20.24
CA THR A 102 31.55 21.52 21.12
C THR A 102 30.50 20.53 20.63
N LEU A 103 30.85 19.24 20.67
CA LEU A 103 29.92 18.14 20.48
C LEU A 103 29.77 17.41 21.81
N LYS A 104 28.53 17.23 22.26
CA LYS A 104 28.22 16.47 23.48
C LYS A 104 27.37 15.27 23.09
N ALA A 105 27.69 14.09 23.61
CA ALA A 105 26.95 12.88 23.28
C ALA A 105 26.66 12.04 24.52
N ALA A 106 25.49 11.41 24.56
CA ALA A 106 25.17 10.37 25.52
C ALA A 106 24.32 9.28 24.88
N GLU A 107 24.60 8.02 25.21
CA GLU A 107 23.75 6.88 24.87
C GLU A 107 22.89 6.53 26.08
N PHE A 108 21.57 6.56 25.88
CA PHE A 108 20.58 6.19 26.89
C PHE A 108 19.95 4.85 26.54
N ALA A 109 19.69 4.02 27.55
CA ALA A 109 18.80 2.88 27.47
C ALA A 109 17.46 3.24 28.12
N TYR A 110 16.38 2.61 27.65
CA TYR A 110 15.04 2.78 28.22
C TYR A 110 14.50 1.44 28.69
N THR A 111 13.97 1.42 29.91
CA THR A 111 13.31 0.25 30.49
C THR A 111 11.82 0.22 30.15
N HIS A 112 11.18 -0.94 30.29
CA HIS A 112 9.72 -1.06 30.14
C HIS A 112 8.93 -0.29 31.21
N GLU A 113 9.58 0.15 32.29
CA GLU A 113 8.97 0.98 33.36
C GLU A 113 9.09 2.49 33.07
N GLY A 114 9.74 2.88 31.97
CA GLY A 114 9.91 4.28 31.58
C GLY A 114 11.06 5.00 32.28
N THR A 115 12.06 4.27 32.82
CA THR A 115 13.32 4.89 33.26
C THR A 115 14.22 5.20 32.06
N MET A 116 15.01 6.28 32.18
CA MET A 116 16.10 6.60 31.25
C MET A 116 17.42 6.36 31.97
N ASP A 117 18.17 5.38 31.49
CA ASP A 117 19.42 4.93 32.10
C ASP A 117 20.60 5.38 31.24
N LEU A 118 21.60 6.05 31.83
CA LEU A 118 22.79 6.49 31.13
C LEU A 118 23.75 5.31 30.91
N VAL A 119 24.00 4.96 29.65
CA VAL A 119 24.90 3.87 29.26
C VAL A 119 26.33 4.36 29.05
N ASN A 120 26.50 5.50 28.36
CA ASN A 120 27.80 6.06 28.02
C ASN A 120 27.68 7.55 27.67
N PHE A 121 28.74 8.33 27.80
CA PHE A 121 28.79 9.73 27.36
C PHE A 121 30.17 10.12 26.79
N ASP A 122 30.21 11.22 26.04
CA ASP A 122 31.46 11.75 25.47
C ASP A 122 31.35 13.26 25.17
N PHE A 123 32.48 13.96 25.22
CA PHE A 123 32.59 15.40 25.00
C PHE A 123 33.80 15.71 24.11
N VAL A 124 33.57 16.40 22.99
CA VAL A 124 34.59 16.68 21.96
C VAL A 124 34.57 18.16 21.58
N GLU A 125 35.69 18.84 21.73
CA GLU A 125 35.86 20.25 21.35
C GLU A 125 36.45 20.38 19.92
N PHE A 126 36.05 21.42 19.18
CA PHE A 126 36.51 21.74 17.82
C PHE A 126 36.50 23.27 17.56
N GLY A 127 36.96 23.73 16.40
CA GLY A 127 36.88 25.16 16.04
C GLY A 127 38.00 26.01 16.64
N TYR A 128 39.19 25.43 16.84
CA TYR A 128 40.37 26.11 17.39
C TYR A 128 41.29 26.74 16.34
N THR A 129 40.86 26.79 15.09
CA THR A 129 41.50 27.56 14.02
C THR A 129 41.29 29.07 14.21
N ASP A 130 41.96 29.88 13.37
CA ASP A 130 42.03 31.33 13.56
C ASP A 130 40.66 32.01 13.56
N ALA A 131 40.56 33.16 14.24
CA ALA A 131 39.30 33.86 14.47
C ALA A 131 38.56 34.33 13.19
N ALA A 132 39.20 34.26 12.01
CA ALA A 132 38.58 34.49 10.71
C ALA A 132 37.86 33.25 10.15
N ALA A 133 38.24 32.03 10.54
CA ALA A 133 37.61 30.79 10.11
C ALA A 133 36.21 30.61 10.73
N LEU A 134 35.98 31.17 11.92
CA LEU A 134 34.73 31.09 12.70
C LEU A 134 33.49 31.67 12.01
N GLU A 135 33.66 32.52 10.99
CA GLU A 135 32.56 33.05 10.17
C GLU A 135 32.46 32.37 8.79
N SER A 136 33.19 31.26 8.57
CA SER A 136 33.40 30.64 7.26
C SER A 136 32.88 29.19 7.15
N GLN A 137 32.91 28.64 5.94
CA GLN A 137 32.60 27.23 5.68
C GLN A 137 33.57 26.26 6.38
N GLU A 138 34.76 26.70 6.80
CA GLU A 138 35.78 25.83 7.41
C GLU A 138 35.34 25.31 8.79
N THR A 139 34.64 26.11 9.60
CA THR A 139 34.06 25.67 10.88
C THR A 139 33.03 24.56 10.68
N SER A 140 32.22 24.61 9.62
CA SER A 140 31.31 23.52 9.26
C SER A 140 32.06 22.24 8.90
N VAL A 141 33.24 22.34 8.27
CA VAL A 141 34.08 21.18 7.94
C VAL A 141 34.71 20.58 9.21
N GLU A 142 35.22 21.40 10.14
CA GLU A 142 35.73 20.92 11.43
C GLU A 142 34.64 20.21 12.26
N MET A 143 33.44 20.80 12.35
CA MET A 143 32.29 20.19 13.02
C MET A 143 31.96 18.81 12.43
N LEU A 144 31.92 18.69 11.10
CA LEU A 144 31.66 17.42 10.42
C LEU A 144 32.79 16.40 10.61
N ILE A 145 34.06 16.83 10.73
CA ILE A 145 35.19 15.94 11.05
C ILE A 145 35.09 15.43 12.50
N ALA A 146 34.83 16.33 13.46
CA ALA A 146 34.65 15.99 14.87
C ALA A 146 33.46 15.04 15.07
N LEU A 147 32.33 15.31 14.42
CA LEU A 147 31.14 14.47 14.47
C LEU A 147 31.37 13.11 13.80
N LYS A 148 32.14 13.07 12.70
CA LYS A 148 32.55 11.80 12.08
C LYS A 148 33.43 10.95 13.00
N LYS A 149 34.35 11.57 13.75
CA LYS A 149 35.18 10.91 14.76
C LYS A 149 34.30 10.35 15.89
N LEU A 150 33.47 11.18 16.51
CA LEU A 150 32.56 10.81 17.60
C LEU A 150 31.63 9.65 17.20
N LEU A 151 31.04 9.68 16.01
CA LEU A 151 30.15 8.62 15.53
C LEU A 151 30.88 7.32 15.13
N ALA A 152 32.18 7.39 14.84
CA ALA A 152 33.03 6.24 14.51
C ALA A 152 33.73 5.61 15.73
N GLU A 153 33.85 6.32 16.86
CA GLU A 153 34.36 5.75 18.10
C GLU A 153 33.39 4.67 18.63
N THR A 154 33.94 3.49 18.96
CA THR A 154 33.16 2.29 19.31
C THR A 154 32.50 2.35 20.69
N LYS A 155 32.53 3.52 21.35
CA LYS A 155 31.85 3.82 22.61
C LYS A 155 30.33 3.69 22.51
N PHE A 156 29.76 4.02 21.34
CA PHE A 156 28.31 4.16 21.16
C PHE A 156 27.71 3.08 20.27
N THR A 157 26.82 2.25 20.83
CA THR A 157 26.25 1.08 20.14
C THR A 157 24.98 1.38 19.34
N SER A 158 24.24 2.43 19.71
CA SER A 158 22.92 2.69 19.17
C SER A 158 22.91 2.95 17.65
N LYS A 159 21.93 2.33 16.99
CA LYS A 159 21.59 2.57 15.58
C LYS A 159 20.63 3.74 15.39
N LEU A 160 20.14 4.37 16.45
CA LEU A 160 19.27 5.55 16.40
C LEU A 160 19.96 6.77 17.02
N VAL A 161 19.91 7.90 16.33
CA VAL A 161 20.50 9.16 16.77
C VAL A 161 19.44 10.26 16.83
N ASN A 162 19.24 10.85 18.00
CA ASN A 162 18.52 12.12 18.17
C ASN A 162 19.53 13.27 18.22
N VAL A 163 19.22 14.41 17.62
CA VAL A 163 20.18 15.53 17.46
C VAL A 163 19.57 16.86 17.86
N SER A 164 20.32 17.69 18.58
CA SER A 164 20.04 19.13 18.73
C SER A 164 21.03 19.95 17.91
N LEU A 165 20.52 20.95 17.20
CA LEU A 165 21.32 21.95 16.49
C LEU A 165 21.54 23.19 17.36
N SER A 166 22.73 23.79 17.28
CA SER A 166 23.07 25.05 17.94
C SER A 166 22.00 26.12 17.74
N ALA A 167 21.68 26.87 18.81
CA ALA A 167 20.72 27.97 18.80
C ALA A 167 21.13 29.15 17.89
N GLN A 168 22.34 29.14 17.35
CA GLN A 168 22.83 30.06 16.33
C GLN A 168 22.37 29.68 14.90
N SER A 169 22.18 28.39 14.62
CA SER A 169 21.71 27.89 13.32
C SER A 169 20.19 28.01 13.15
N ALA A 170 19.47 28.38 14.21
CA ALA A 170 18.03 28.49 14.27
C ALA A 170 17.53 29.90 14.58
N LEU A 171 16.41 30.29 13.97
CA LEU A 171 15.65 31.47 14.36
C LEU A 171 14.38 31.06 15.10
N ILE A 172 14.29 31.41 16.38
CA ILE A 172 13.07 31.22 17.17
C ILE A 172 12.22 32.51 17.11
N ARG A 173 10.91 32.36 16.95
CA ARG A 173 9.91 33.43 16.96
C ARG A 173 8.72 33.03 17.79
N PHE A 174 8.18 33.98 18.56
CA PHE A 174 6.95 33.80 19.33
C PHE A 174 5.87 34.69 18.72
N VAL A 175 4.75 34.08 18.33
CA VAL A 175 3.61 34.76 17.67
C VAL A 175 2.36 34.50 18.51
N LYS A 176 1.59 35.56 18.80
CA LYS A 176 0.30 35.45 19.49
C LYS A 176 -0.80 35.23 18.45
N LEU A 177 -1.57 34.16 18.59
CA LEU A 177 -2.74 33.89 17.76
C LEU A 177 -4.02 34.00 18.60
N PRO A 178 -5.12 34.57 18.08
CA PRO A 178 -6.37 34.59 18.81
C PRO A 178 -6.99 33.18 18.87
N ALA A 179 -7.49 32.79 20.05
CA ALA A 179 -8.09 31.49 20.34
C ALA A 179 -9.52 31.36 19.78
N LEU A 180 -9.68 31.60 18.47
CA LEU A 180 -11.00 31.79 17.84
C LEU A 180 -11.87 30.53 17.75
N THR A 181 -11.27 29.33 17.79
CA THR A 181 -11.96 28.04 17.66
C THR A 181 -11.13 26.89 18.24
N ASP A 182 -11.78 25.91 18.87
CA ASP A 182 -11.18 24.59 19.21
C ASP A 182 -10.91 23.70 17.96
N ASP A 183 -11.06 24.23 16.74
CA ASP A 183 -10.76 23.50 15.51
C ASP A 183 -9.26 23.56 15.22
N GLU A 184 -8.57 22.51 15.64
CA GLU A 184 -7.12 22.34 15.48
C GLU A 184 -6.66 22.54 14.02
N ASN A 185 -7.49 22.23 13.01
CA ASN A 185 -7.12 22.43 11.61
C ASN A 185 -7.04 23.92 11.25
N LYS A 186 -7.93 24.75 11.78
CA LYS A 186 -7.88 26.20 11.59
C LYS A 186 -6.67 26.81 12.30
N ILE A 187 -6.38 26.37 13.53
CA ILE A 187 -5.19 26.78 14.26
C ILE A 187 -3.92 26.44 13.45
N ASN A 188 -3.80 25.21 12.95
CA ASN A 188 -2.67 24.81 12.11
C ASN A 188 -2.56 25.63 10.81
N GLN A 189 -3.67 25.99 10.16
CA GLN A 189 -3.66 26.85 8.97
C GLN A 189 -3.20 28.29 9.27
N ILE A 190 -3.61 28.86 10.42
CA ILE A 190 -3.15 30.18 10.85
C ILE A 190 -1.65 30.13 11.19
N ILE A 191 -1.18 29.09 11.89
CA ILE A 191 0.24 28.86 12.16
C ILE A 191 1.03 28.76 10.84
N GLU A 192 0.53 28.02 9.84
CA GLU A 192 1.19 27.89 8.54
C GLU A 192 1.22 29.21 7.75
N PHE A 193 0.19 30.06 7.88
CA PHE A 193 0.18 31.40 7.30
C PHE A 193 1.20 32.32 7.97
N GLU A 194 1.19 32.41 9.30
CA GLU A 194 2.14 33.24 10.07
C GLU A 194 3.58 32.75 9.88
N ALA A 195 3.82 31.43 9.81
CA ALA A 195 5.13 30.88 9.50
C ALA A 195 5.66 31.35 8.13
N LYS A 196 4.79 31.45 7.12
CA LYS A 196 5.15 31.95 5.79
C LYS A 196 5.41 33.46 5.76
N GLN A 197 4.67 34.25 6.54
CA GLN A 197 4.87 35.70 6.62
C GLN A 197 6.12 36.09 7.43
N ASN A 198 6.42 35.33 8.49
CA ASN A 198 7.53 35.64 9.42
C ASN A 198 8.83 34.89 9.10
N SER A 199 8.87 34.06 8.05
CA SER A 199 10.08 33.33 7.67
C SER A 199 11.21 34.28 7.24
N PRO A 200 12.43 34.13 7.79
CA PRO A 200 13.59 34.95 7.39
C PRO A 200 14.15 34.57 6.01
N PHE A 201 13.78 33.40 5.48
CA PHE A 201 14.31 32.83 4.24
C PHE A 201 13.18 32.25 3.37
N PRO A 202 13.42 32.00 2.06
CA PRO A 202 12.48 31.29 1.21
C PRO A 202 12.07 29.92 1.78
N MET A 203 10.79 29.59 1.70
CA MET A 203 10.23 28.37 2.33
C MET A 203 10.76 27.06 1.71
N ASP A 204 11.27 27.09 0.47
CA ASP A 204 11.96 25.98 -0.18
C ASP A 204 13.35 25.68 0.43
N LYS A 205 13.96 26.67 1.10
CA LYS A 205 15.29 26.57 1.74
C LYS A 205 15.21 26.53 3.27
N THR A 206 14.02 26.34 3.82
CA THR A 206 13.76 26.46 5.25
C THR A 206 13.05 25.22 5.77
N VAL A 207 13.69 24.48 6.67
CA VAL A 207 13.02 23.50 7.52
C VAL A 207 12.48 24.28 8.73
N TRP A 208 11.19 24.13 9.00
CA TRP A 208 10.53 24.79 10.12
C TRP A 208 9.52 23.86 10.79
N ASP A 209 9.24 24.15 12.06
CA ASP A 209 8.14 23.55 12.82
C ASP A 209 7.64 24.57 13.85
N ALA A 210 6.47 24.32 14.45
CA ALA A 210 5.84 25.22 15.40
C ALA A 210 5.12 24.46 16.53
N GLN A 211 5.24 24.98 17.75
CA GLN A 211 4.70 24.41 18.99
C GLN A 211 3.86 25.47 19.72
N ILE A 212 2.69 25.07 20.25
CA ILE A 212 1.97 25.91 21.22
C ILE A 212 2.70 25.81 22.56
N VAL A 213 3.11 26.96 23.10
CA VAL A 213 4.01 27.11 24.26
C VAL A 213 3.41 27.94 25.40
N GLY A 214 2.15 28.34 25.26
CA GLY A 214 1.41 29.08 26.28
C GLY A 214 -0.01 29.36 25.82
N VAL A 215 -0.88 29.69 26.78
CA VAL A 215 -2.23 30.22 26.58
C VAL A 215 -2.37 31.40 27.54
N SER A 216 -3.06 32.46 27.13
CA SER A 216 -3.32 33.59 28.01
C SER A 216 -4.25 33.21 29.17
N GLU A 217 -4.16 33.91 30.29
CA GLU A 217 -4.97 33.63 31.49
C GLU A 217 -6.48 33.81 31.26
N ASP A 218 -6.85 34.71 30.35
CA ASP A 218 -8.21 34.91 29.85
C ASP A 218 -8.61 33.94 28.71
N SER A 219 -7.69 33.06 28.28
CA SER A 219 -7.86 32.08 27.19
C SER A 219 -8.30 32.68 25.85
N THR A 220 -7.98 33.95 25.60
CA THR A 220 -8.28 34.66 24.33
C THR A 220 -7.13 34.60 23.32
N GLU A 221 -5.90 34.36 23.77
CA GLU A 221 -4.68 34.27 22.97
C GLU A 221 -3.95 32.94 23.24
N ILE A 222 -3.37 32.34 22.21
CA ILE A 222 -2.40 31.25 22.33
C ILE A 222 -1.02 31.74 21.88
N ASP A 223 0.01 31.34 22.62
CA ASP A 223 1.40 31.65 22.31
C ASP A 223 2.01 30.50 21.50
N VAL A 224 2.45 30.80 20.27
CA VAL A 224 3.05 29.83 19.35
C VAL A 224 4.52 30.16 19.13
N MET A 225 5.38 29.21 19.45
CA MET A 225 6.80 29.23 19.11
C MET A 225 6.98 28.61 17.72
N ILE A 226 7.51 29.38 16.78
CA ILE A 226 7.88 28.94 15.43
C ILE A 226 9.41 28.95 15.33
N ILE A 227 9.98 27.86 14.80
CA ILE A 227 11.44 27.66 14.70
C ILE A 227 11.80 27.44 13.24
N TYR A 228 12.76 28.21 12.73
CA TYR A 228 13.26 28.12 11.35
C TYR A 228 14.74 27.77 11.33
N VAL A 229 15.14 26.79 10.50
CA VAL A 229 16.53 26.40 10.24
C VAL A 229 16.73 26.28 8.72
N ARG A 230 17.91 26.66 8.21
CA ARG A 230 18.22 26.51 6.78
C ARG A 230 18.34 25.03 6.42
N SER A 231 17.73 24.61 5.30
CA SER A 231 17.70 23.19 4.90
C SER A 231 19.11 22.58 4.77
N GLU A 232 20.09 23.37 4.31
CA GLU A 232 21.49 22.96 4.15
C GLU A 232 22.16 22.48 5.46
N GLU A 233 21.87 23.15 6.58
CA GLU A 233 22.39 22.78 7.91
C GLU A 233 21.88 21.39 8.29
N VAL A 234 20.57 21.19 8.19
CA VAL A 234 19.90 19.94 8.52
C VAL A 234 20.37 18.83 7.57
N GLU A 235 20.46 19.08 6.27
CA GLU A 235 20.90 18.11 5.27
C GLU A 235 22.36 17.67 5.46
N SER A 236 23.25 18.57 5.88
CA SER A 236 24.66 18.25 6.16
C SER A 236 24.82 17.24 7.31
N VAL A 237 24.13 17.51 8.43
CA VAL A 237 24.07 16.63 9.61
C VAL A 237 23.37 15.31 9.26
N VAL A 238 22.27 15.38 8.50
CA VAL A 238 21.51 14.21 8.05
C VAL A 238 22.37 13.27 7.20
N LYS A 239 23.17 13.83 6.28
CA LYS A 239 24.11 13.09 5.44
C LYS A 239 25.16 12.37 6.27
N LEU A 240 25.82 13.07 7.20
CA LEU A 240 26.92 12.49 7.96
C LEU A 240 26.48 11.33 8.88
N ILE A 241 25.34 11.47 9.55
CA ILE A 241 24.80 10.40 10.41
C ILE A 241 24.46 9.16 9.57
N ARG A 242 23.93 9.35 8.36
CA ARG A 242 23.72 8.26 7.39
C ARG A 242 25.02 7.60 6.91
N GLU A 243 26.07 8.39 6.66
CA GLU A 243 27.40 7.88 6.30
C GLU A 243 28.05 7.05 7.42
N SER A 244 27.75 7.35 8.69
CA SER A 244 28.12 6.50 9.84
C SER A 244 27.31 5.20 9.98
N GLY A 245 26.36 4.94 9.08
CA GLY A 245 25.48 3.76 9.12
C GLY A 245 24.35 3.83 10.15
N ARG A 246 24.22 4.94 10.88
CA ARG A 246 23.17 5.15 11.89
C ARG A 246 21.90 5.78 11.27
N LYS A 247 20.77 5.65 11.95
CA LYS A 247 19.47 6.21 11.57
C LYS A 247 19.16 7.41 12.46
N ILE A 248 18.52 8.43 11.90
CA ILE A 248 18.09 9.60 12.67
C ILE A 248 16.69 9.34 13.24
N GLY A 249 16.49 9.62 14.52
CA GLY A 249 15.21 9.60 15.24
C GLY A 249 14.51 10.96 15.16
N ASN A 250 14.96 11.94 15.93
CA ASN A 250 14.53 13.34 15.80
C ASN A 250 15.69 14.32 15.55
N ILE A 251 15.35 15.51 15.05
CA ILE A 251 16.23 16.68 14.99
C ILE A 251 15.48 17.84 15.62
N GLU A 252 16.09 18.49 16.60
CA GLU A 252 15.56 19.63 17.36
C GLU A 252 16.59 20.75 17.42
N VAL A 253 16.32 21.79 18.20
CA VAL A 253 17.31 22.84 18.54
C VAL A 253 17.69 22.74 20.01
N ALA A 254 18.91 23.15 20.35
CA ALA A 254 19.42 23.10 21.72
C ALA A 254 18.46 23.70 22.77
N PRO A 255 17.84 24.89 22.58
CA PRO A 255 16.93 25.48 23.56
C PRO A 255 15.72 24.60 23.88
N THR A 256 15.03 24.05 22.88
CA THR A 256 13.83 23.23 23.10
C THR A 256 14.15 21.89 23.78
N ALA A 257 15.31 21.31 23.48
CA ALA A 257 15.78 20.13 24.17
C ALA A 257 16.13 20.46 25.63
N GLY A 258 16.92 21.52 25.88
CA GLY A 258 17.26 22.00 27.22
C GLY A 258 16.02 22.31 28.07
N TYR A 259 15.01 22.96 27.49
CA TYR A 259 13.71 23.21 28.13
C TYR A 259 13.01 21.92 28.57
N ASN A 260 12.96 20.90 27.71
CA ASN A 260 12.36 19.61 28.05
C ASN A 260 13.07 18.94 29.24
N ALA A 261 14.41 19.00 29.30
CA ALA A 261 15.16 18.51 30.47
C ALA A 261 14.87 19.33 31.73
N CYS A 262 14.82 20.67 31.63
CA CYS A 262 14.51 21.54 32.76
C CYS A 262 13.10 21.29 33.31
N ARG A 263 12.09 21.15 32.44
CA ARG A 263 10.71 20.83 32.85
C ARG A 263 10.58 19.48 33.55
N ALA A 264 11.36 18.47 33.14
CA ALA A 264 11.39 17.19 33.82
C ALA A 264 12.11 17.24 35.19
N ASN A 265 13.11 18.12 35.34
CA ASN A 265 13.70 18.49 36.65
C ASN A 265 12.84 19.55 37.40
N MET A 266 11.54 19.65 37.12
CA MET A 266 10.54 20.51 37.77
C MET A 266 10.77 22.04 37.71
N VAL A 267 11.72 22.50 36.88
CA VAL A 267 12.08 23.94 36.75
C VAL A 267 10.89 24.75 36.23
N GLY A 268 10.62 25.86 36.90
CA GLY A 268 9.56 26.82 36.62
C GLY A 268 8.14 26.24 36.77
N GLU A 269 7.93 25.23 37.62
CA GLU A 269 6.60 24.72 37.93
C GLU A 269 5.80 25.71 38.80
N ASN A 270 6.38 26.14 39.91
CA ASN A 270 5.68 26.90 40.96
C ASN A 270 5.97 28.42 40.93
N ALA A 271 6.94 28.85 40.13
CA ALA A 271 7.39 30.23 39.97
C ALA A 271 7.93 30.46 38.56
N CYS A 272 8.24 31.71 38.22
CA CYS A 272 8.99 32.04 37.01
C CYS A 272 10.49 31.84 37.27
N GLU A 273 11.13 30.91 36.56
CA GLU A 273 12.57 30.64 36.65
C GLU A 273 13.24 30.87 35.28
N MET A 274 14.46 31.41 35.29
CA MET A 274 15.29 31.58 34.10
C MET A 274 16.33 30.48 33.99
N ILE A 275 16.62 30.03 32.78
CA ILE A 275 17.81 29.23 32.45
C ILE A 275 18.66 30.05 31.49
N LEU A 276 19.95 30.23 31.82
CA LEU A 276 20.95 30.87 30.98
C LEU A 276 22.03 29.86 30.63
N ASN A 277 21.93 29.27 29.43
CA ASN A 277 23.02 28.47 28.86
C ASN A 277 24.00 29.42 28.16
N ILE A 278 25.23 29.52 28.67
CA ILE A 278 26.32 30.33 28.09
C ILE A 278 27.22 29.40 27.27
N GLY A 279 26.93 29.28 25.97
CA GLY A 279 27.74 28.52 25.02
C GLY A 279 29.03 29.23 24.62
N GLY A 280 29.68 28.75 23.55
CA GLY A 280 30.84 29.41 22.96
C GLY A 280 30.47 30.58 22.04
N HIS A 281 29.55 30.41 21.09
CA HIS A 281 29.18 31.45 20.12
C HIS A 281 27.93 32.29 20.49
N CYS A 282 26.94 31.70 21.16
CA CYS A 282 25.77 32.42 21.68
C CYS A 282 25.40 31.95 23.09
N SER A 283 24.71 32.81 23.83
CA SER A 283 23.99 32.42 25.06
C SER A 283 22.51 32.28 24.74
N THR A 284 21.81 31.36 25.39
CA THR A 284 20.35 31.23 25.28
C THR A 284 19.73 31.44 26.64
N LEU A 285 18.76 32.35 26.70
CA LEU A 285 17.99 32.66 27.89
C LEU A 285 16.55 32.17 27.70
N SER A 286 16.14 31.19 28.50
CA SER A 286 14.80 30.60 28.48
C SER A 286 14.08 30.94 29.78
N PHE A 287 12.86 31.46 29.66
CA PHE A 287 11.97 31.77 30.77
C PHE A 287 10.93 30.65 30.89
N VAL A 288 10.77 30.09 32.08
CA VAL A 288 9.84 29.00 32.38
C VAL A 288 8.91 29.43 33.50
N ASP A 289 7.63 29.56 33.20
CA ASP A 289 6.62 30.18 34.09
C ASP A 289 5.31 29.38 34.01
N ASN A 290 5.19 28.35 34.86
CA ASN A 290 4.02 27.46 34.96
C ASN A 290 3.51 26.95 33.59
N GLY A 291 4.44 26.39 32.80
CA GLY A 291 4.15 25.85 31.47
C GLY A 291 4.14 26.87 30.32
N LYS A 292 4.21 28.19 30.60
CA LYS A 292 4.59 29.19 29.58
C LYS A 292 6.10 29.08 29.32
N LEU A 293 6.49 29.07 28.04
CA LEU A 293 7.89 29.19 27.60
C LEU A 293 8.09 30.46 26.77
N PHE A 294 9.17 31.19 27.04
CA PHE A 294 9.71 32.22 26.15
C PHE A 294 11.23 32.14 26.08
N GLU A 295 11.82 32.22 24.89
CA GLU A 295 13.25 32.02 24.67
C GLU A 295 13.89 33.14 23.86
N ARG A 296 15.16 33.43 24.15
CA ARG A 296 15.95 34.39 23.38
C ARG A 296 17.41 33.98 23.26
N THR A 297 17.86 33.79 22.02
CA THR A 297 19.30 33.72 21.68
C THR A 297 19.92 35.12 21.78
N ILE A 298 21.04 35.24 22.51
CA ILE A 298 21.81 36.45 22.71
C ILE A 298 23.21 36.24 22.10
N PRO A 299 23.68 37.08 21.16
CA PRO A 299 24.99 36.95 20.51
C PRO A 299 26.13 37.50 21.38
N ILE A 300 26.23 37.03 22.62
CA ILE A 300 27.31 37.31 23.58
C ILE A 300 27.59 35.99 24.31
N ALA A 301 28.82 35.50 24.24
CA ALA A 301 29.19 34.16 24.69
C ALA A 301 30.70 34.00 24.92
N GLY A 302 31.16 32.78 25.23
CA GLY A 302 32.58 32.49 25.56
C GLY A 302 33.59 32.97 24.52
N ASN A 303 33.32 32.75 23.23
CA ASN A 303 34.24 33.10 22.15
C ASN A 303 34.31 34.62 21.94
N SER A 304 33.27 35.36 22.35
CA SER A 304 33.32 36.81 22.44
C SER A 304 34.32 37.30 23.50
N ILE A 305 34.66 36.48 24.51
CA ILE A 305 35.75 36.75 25.46
C ILE A 305 37.09 36.37 24.81
N THR A 306 37.19 35.15 24.27
CA THR A 306 38.40 34.60 23.64
C THR A 306 38.93 35.49 22.51
N GLN A 307 38.05 36.01 21.63
CA GLN A 307 38.42 36.96 20.57
C GLN A 307 38.94 38.30 21.09
N GLN A 308 38.53 38.76 22.27
CA GLN A 308 39.00 40.01 22.86
C GLN A 308 40.37 39.79 23.53
N ILE A 309 40.57 38.65 24.20
CA ILE A 309 41.87 38.24 24.74
C ILE A 309 42.90 38.10 23.60
N SER A 310 42.55 37.41 22.51
CA SER A 310 43.39 37.28 21.31
C SER A 310 43.83 38.64 20.75
N LYS A 311 42.90 39.62 20.69
CA LYS A 311 43.18 40.99 20.20
C LYS A 311 44.02 41.84 21.17
N GLU A 312 43.79 41.72 22.47
CA GLU A 312 44.52 42.49 23.50
C GLU A 312 45.97 42.01 23.65
N PHE A 313 46.20 40.69 23.61
CA PHE A 313 47.54 40.09 23.76
C PHE A 313 48.27 39.82 22.43
N GLY A 314 47.59 39.92 21.28
CA GLY A 314 48.18 39.66 19.96
C GLY A 314 48.49 38.18 19.68
N ILE A 315 47.76 37.26 20.33
CA ILE A 315 47.97 35.80 20.29
C ILE A 315 46.87 35.10 19.50
N SER A 316 47.10 33.84 19.09
CA SER A 316 46.10 33.06 18.35
C SER A 316 44.82 32.82 19.18
N PHE A 317 43.71 32.50 18.49
CA PHE A 317 42.44 32.22 19.15
C PHE A 317 42.55 31.06 20.17
N LYS A 318 43.35 30.03 19.85
CA LYS A 318 43.60 28.90 20.75
C LYS A 318 44.41 29.30 21.99
N GLU A 319 45.51 30.04 21.84
CA GLU A 319 46.29 30.52 22.98
C GLU A 319 45.48 31.45 23.89
N ALA A 320 44.59 32.26 23.30
CA ALA A 320 43.64 33.08 24.04
C ALA A 320 42.60 32.24 24.81
N GLU A 321 42.20 31.08 24.29
CA GLU A 321 41.32 30.14 25.00
C GLU A 321 42.05 29.50 26.18
N ASP A 322 43.29 29.05 25.96
CA ASP A 322 44.15 28.51 27.03
C ASP A 322 44.44 29.57 28.11
N LEU A 323 44.51 30.85 27.75
CA LEU A 323 44.65 31.97 28.69
C LEU A 323 43.33 32.26 29.44
N LYS A 324 42.19 32.22 28.75
CA LYS A 324 40.85 32.35 29.33
C LYS A 324 40.58 31.23 30.35
N ARG A 325 40.96 29.99 30.05
CA ARG A 325 40.77 28.83 30.94
C ARG A 325 41.67 28.88 32.19
N ARG A 326 42.85 29.50 32.11
CA ARG A 326 43.80 29.60 33.23
C ARG A 326 43.65 30.85 34.12
N HIS A 327 43.11 31.95 33.59
CA HIS A 327 43.05 33.25 34.28
C HIS A 327 41.68 33.94 34.19
N GLY A 328 40.65 33.25 33.66
CA GLY A 328 39.32 33.80 33.45
C GLY A 328 38.42 33.69 34.68
N PHE A 329 38.30 34.78 35.42
CA PHE A 329 37.31 34.96 36.48
C PHE A 329 36.49 36.24 36.26
N VAL A 330 35.27 36.29 36.80
CA VAL A 330 34.41 37.47 36.73
C VAL A 330 34.67 38.38 37.93
N ALA A 331 35.57 39.37 37.80
CA ALA A 331 35.80 40.35 38.87
C ALA A 331 34.46 40.97 39.32
N LEU A 332 34.21 41.01 40.62
CA LEU A 332 32.98 41.52 41.23
C LEU A 332 32.98 43.04 41.37
N GLY A 333 34.17 43.61 41.64
CA GLY A 333 34.40 45.03 41.86
C GLY A 333 34.00 45.51 43.27
N GLY A 334 34.54 46.65 43.68
CA GLY A 334 34.51 47.08 45.08
C GLY A 334 35.85 46.78 45.76
N ALA A 335 35.85 46.58 47.08
CA ALA A 335 37.06 46.35 47.88
C ALA A 335 37.52 44.87 47.88
N TYR A 336 37.60 44.26 46.69
CA TYR A 336 38.34 43.01 46.49
C TYR A 336 39.77 43.36 46.09
N GLU A 337 40.72 42.50 46.44
CA GLU A 337 42.11 42.66 45.98
C GLU A 337 42.15 42.46 44.45
N ASP A 338 42.83 43.36 43.74
CA ASP A 338 43.18 43.16 42.34
C ASP A 338 44.15 41.96 42.25
N PRO A 339 44.05 41.10 41.23
CA PRO A 339 44.84 39.87 41.16
C PRO A 339 46.33 40.16 40.98
N ASP A 340 47.20 39.39 41.66
CA ASP A 340 48.67 39.54 41.64
C ASP A 340 49.30 39.54 40.23
N SER A 341 48.58 39.03 39.22
CA SER A 341 49.04 38.97 37.84
C SER A 341 48.32 40.00 36.97
N GLU A 342 49.09 40.91 36.36
CA GLU A 342 48.64 41.87 35.35
C GLU A 342 47.85 41.18 34.22
N VAL A 343 48.29 39.99 33.79
CA VAL A 343 47.60 39.17 32.77
C VAL A 343 46.19 38.78 33.25
N ALA A 344 46.05 38.35 34.51
CA ALA A 344 44.76 38.00 35.09
C ALA A 344 43.86 39.24 35.29
N ALA A 345 44.43 40.40 35.65
CA ALA A 345 43.69 41.66 35.73
C ALA A 345 43.09 42.07 34.36
N ILE A 346 43.89 41.96 33.29
CA ILE A 346 43.45 42.24 31.91
C ILE A 346 42.37 41.25 31.47
N VAL A 347 42.60 39.94 31.65
CA VAL A 347 41.62 38.90 31.29
C VAL A 347 40.32 39.08 32.07
N SER A 348 40.37 39.29 33.38
CA SER A 348 39.17 39.47 34.21
C SER A 348 38.40 40.76 33.85
N LYS A 349 39.09 41.84 33.50
CA LYS A 349 38.49 43.08 32.99
C LYS A 349 37.74 42.82 31.67
N ILE A 350 38.31 42.03 30.75
CA ILE A 350 37.63 41.61 29.51
C ILE A 350 36.40 40.77 29.82
N VAL A 351 36.52 39.75 30.69
CA VAL A 351 35.41 38.88 31.12
C VAL A 351 34.27 39.71 31.74
N ARG A 352 34.57 40.56 32.73
CA ARG A 352 33.59 41.43 33.41
C ARG A 352 32.89 42.38 32.44
N ASN A 353 33.60 42.94 31.46
CA ASN A 353 33.00 43.80 30.44
C ASN A 353 31.99 43.02 29.58
N GLN A 354 32.33 41.81 29.13
CA GLN A 354 31.43 40.98 28.33
C GLN A 354 30.23 40.47 29.16
N MET A 355 30.45 40.09 30.41
CA MET A 355 29.36 39.68 31.32
C MET A 355 28.45 40.85 31.73
N THR A 356 28.98 42.07 31.81
CA THR A 356 28.16 43.29 32.01
C THR A 356 27.27 43.59 30.79
N ARG A 357 27.75 43.30 29.57
CA ARG A 357 26.93 43.38 28.35
C ARG A 357 25.87 42.28 28.30
N LEU A 358 26.23 41.04 28.63
CA LEU A 358 25.28 39.91 28.72
C LEU A 358 24.19 40.20 29.76
N HIS A 359 24.56 40.70 30.95
CA HIS A 359 23.62 41.17 31.96
C HIS A 359 22.64 42.22 31.40
N GLY A 360 23.12 43.23 30.67
CA GLY A 360 22.26 44.24 30.04
C GLY A 360 21.23 43.64 29.06
N GLU A 361 21.64 42.64 28.29
CA GLU A 361 20.74 41.89 27.40
C GLU A 361 19.78 40.97 28.16
N ILE A 362 20.17 40.40 29.31
CA ILE A 362 19.28 39.66 30.21
C ILE A 362 18.23 40.62 30.80
N SER A 363 18.61 41.78 31.36
CA SER A 363 17.67 42.79 31.86
C SER A 363 16.69 43.25 30.78
N ARG A 364 17.18 43.45 29.54
CA ARG A 364 16.33 43.75 28.38
C ARG A 364 15.34 42.61 28.09
N SER A 365 15.78 41.36 28.19
CA SER A 365 14.96 40.17 27.94
C SER A 365 13.86 40.00 28.99
N ILE A 366 14.15 40.23 30.27
CA ILE A 366 13.17 40.24 31.36
C ILE A 366 12.08 41.29 31.09
N ASN A 367 12.48 42.49 30.69
CA ASN A 367 11.54 43.56 30.35
C ASN A 367 10.68 43.20 29.12
N LEU A 368 11.27 42.61 28.07
CA LEU A 368 10.52 42.15 26.88
C LEU A 368 9.53 41.03 27.22
N TYR A 369 9.95 40.05 28.04
CA TYR A 369 9.11 38.95 28.48
C TYR A 369 7.89 39.44 29.27
N ARG A 370 8.12 40.27 30.29
CA ARG A 370 7.05 40.84 31.12
C ARG A 370 6.12 41.76 30.32
N ALA A 371 6.65 42.57 29.40
CA ALA A 371 5.86 43.54 28.62
C ALA A 371 5.06 42.92 27.46
N HIS A 372 5.64 41.96 26.73
CA HIS A 372 5.00 41.37 25.54
C HIS A 372 4.30 40.04 25.83
N GLN A 373 4.84 39.20 26.72
CA GLN A 373 4.28 37.88 27.01
C GLN A 373 3.37 37.83 28.24
N LYS A 374 3.17 38.96 28.93
CA LYS A 374 2.40 39.03 30.20
C LYS A 374 2.97 38.04 31.25
N GLY A 375 4.28 37.78 31.20
CA GLY A 375 4.96 36.81 32.06
C GLY A 375 5.25 37.34 33.45
N ASN A 376 5.39 36.43 34.42
CA ASN A 376 5.75 36.78 35.79
C ASN A 376 7.19 37.34 35.90
N ASN A 377 7.52 37.91 37.06
CA ASN A 377 8.90 38.31 37.33
C ASN A 377 9.72 37.07 37.71
N PRO A 378 10.91 36.84 37.13
CA PRO A 378 11.77 35.74 37.54
C PRO A 378 12.14 35.80 39.01
N GLU A 379 12.15 34.65 39.66
CA GLU A 379 12.51 34.48 41.08
C GLU A 379 13.90 33.85 41.25
N LYS A 380 14.37 33.06 40.28
CA LYS A 380 15.65 32.35 40.30
C LYS A 380 16.28 32.24 38.90
N LEU A 381 17.59 32.08 38.85
CA LEU A 381 18.37 31.81 37.63
C LEU A 381 19.19 30.53 37.76
N TYR A 382 19.10 29.64 36.77
CA TYR A 382 20.00 28.52 36.58
C TYR A 382 21.03 28.83 35.49
N LEU A 383 22.30 28.54 35.77
CA LEU A 383 23.40 28.61 34.81
C LEU A 383 23.66 27.25 34.17
N ALA A 384 23.93 27.26 32.86
CA ALA A 384 24.30 26.08 32.07
C ALA A 384 25.34 26.46 31.01
N GLY A 385 25.92 25.45 30.34
CA GLY A 385 26.89 25.64 29.25
C GLY A 385 28.31 25.98 29.72
N GLY A 386 29.31 25.62 28.92
CA GLY A 386 30.72 25.59 29.35
C GLY A 386 31.34 26.94 29.66
N SER A 387 30.78 28.05 29.18
CA SER A 387 31.28 29.39 29.52
C SER A 387 30.70 29.93 30.84
N SER A 388 29.78 29.20 31.49
CA SER A 388 29.21 29.60 32.79
C SER A 388 30.09 29.25 33.99
N VAL A 389 31.06 28.34 33.84
CA VAL A 389 31.88 27.77 34.94
C VAL A 389 33.00 28.70 35.44
N MET A 390 33.14 29.91 34.88
CA MET A 390 34.18 30.85 35.30
C MET A 390 33.99 31.25 36.77
N GLU A 391 35.10 31.44 37.48
CA GLU A 391 35.07 31.80 38.89
C GLU A 391 34.30 33.11 39.12
N TYR A 392 33.52 33.17 40.20
CA TYR A 392 32.56 34.23 40.55
C TYR A 392 31.39 34.46 39.58
N MET A 393 31.20 33.67 38.51
CA MET A 393 30.07 33.84 37.58
C MET A 393 28.67 33.82 38.24
N PRO A 394 28.33 32.87 39.16
CA PRO A 394 27.01 32.88 39.82
C PRO A 394 26.82 34.17 40.63
N ARG A 395 27.81 34.49 41.46
CA ARG A 395 27.81 35.65 42.36
C ARG A 395 27.73 36.99 41.62
N PHE A 396 28.38 37.10 40.46
CA PHE A 396 28.24 38.27 39.59
C PHE A 396 26.77 38.46 39.17
N PHE A 397 26.08 37.39 38.79
CA PHE A 397 24.67 37.49 38.44
C PHE A 397 23.75 37.70 39.65
N GLU A 398 24.05 37.13 40.83
CA GLU A 398 23.33 37.43 42.07
C GLU A 398 23.40 38.92 42.42
N GLU A 399 24.61 39.50 42.46
CA GLU A 399 24.83 40.91 42.82
C GLU A 399 24.21 41.88 41.79
N LYS A 400 24.08 41.46 40.53
CA LYS A 400 23.52 42.29 39.44
C LYS A 400 21.99 42.17 39.29
N LEU A 401 21.47 40.95 39.27
CA LEU A 401 20.04 40.67 39.07
C LEU A 401 19.23 40.69 40.37
N LYS A 402 19.88 40.48 41.52
CA LYS A 402 19.26 40.34 42.86
C LYS A 402 18.29 39.16 42.96
N LEU A 403 18.65 38.06 42.28
CA LEU A 403 17.98 36.76 42.31
C LEU A 403 19.02 35.70 42.71
N PRO A 404 18.66 34.60 43.38
CA PRO A 404 19.55 33.46 43.61
C PRO A 404 20.03 32.87 42.29
N VAL A 405 21.30 32.45 42.24
CA VAL A 405 21.89 31.83 41.04
C VAL A 405 22.54 30.49 41.39
N GLU A 406 22.07 29.43 40.74
CA GLU A 406 22.57 28.06 40.90
C GLU A 406 23.01 27.48 39.54
N TYR A 407 23.78 26.39 39.54
CA TYR A 407 24.03 25.63 38.30
C TYR A 407 22.89 24.62 38.06
N LEU A 408 22.48 24.47 36.81
CA LEU A 408 21.51 23.45 36.41
C LEU A 408 22.15 22.06 36.54
N ASN A 409 21.56 21.19 37.36
CA ASN A 409 21.85 19.76 37.33
C ASN A 409 20.66 19.02 36.67
N PRO A 410 20.76 18.67 35.38
CA PRO A 410 19.67 18.02 34.65
C PRO A 410 19.59 16.50 34.85
N PHE A 411 20.53 15.89 35.61
CA PHE A 411 20.62 14.42 35.77
C PHE A 411 19.72 13.83 36.86
N GLN A 412 18.94 14.62 37.61
CA GLN A 412 18.12 14.10 38.71
C GLN A 412 17.02 13.12 38.24
N ILE A 413 16.68 13.19 36.95
CA ILE A 413 15.71 12.35 36.24
C ILE A 413 16.33 11.15 35.49
N VAL A 414 17.65 10.92 35.63
CA VAL A 414 18.41 9.92 34.87
C VAL A 414 19.04 8.92 35.83
N SER A 415 18.90 7.63 35.53
CA SER A 415 19.62 6.58 36.26
C SER A 415 21.08 6.57 35.82
N VAL A 416 21.99 7.02 36.68
CA VAL A 416 23.44 7.06 36.41
C VAL A 416 24.14 5.98 37.23
N SER A 417 24.81 5.04 36.55
CA SER A 417 25.58 3.99 37.21
C SER A 417 26.76 4.56 38.00
N GLU A 418 27.12 3.92 39.11
CA GLU A 418 28.13 4.38 40.08
C GLU A 418 29.46 4.80 39.42
N ALA A 419 29.93 4.01 38.43
CA ALA A 419 31.15 4.29 37.66
C ALA A 419 31.10 5.55 36.75
N LEU A 420 29.92 6.14 36.55
CA LEU A 420 29.69 7.35 35.77
C LEU A 420 29.29 8.56 36.64
N GLN A 421 29.11 8.40 37.96
CA GLN A 421 28.61 9.49 38.83
C GLN A 421 29.65 10.58 39.06
N GLU A 422 30.89 10.24 39.46
CA GLU A 422 31.95 11.26 39.65
C GLU A 422 32.29 12.01 38.33
N PRO A 423 32.54 11.32 37.19
CA PRO A 423 32.94 12.01 35.95
C PRO A 423 31.86 12.92 35.35
N ILE A 424 30.60 12.75 35.72
CA ILE A 424 29.48 13.54 35.18
C ILE A 424 29.00 14.64 36.10
N ALA A 425 29.34 14.60 37.39
CA ALA A 425 28.94 15.62 38.37
C ALA A 425 29.50 17.00 38.01
N GLU A 426 30.79 17.09 37.64
CA GLU A 426 31.42 18.35 37.21
C GLU A 426 30.83 18.87 35.88
N LEU A 427 30.50 17.96 34.97
CA LEU A 427 30.01 18.27 33.62
C LEU A 427 28.48 18.42 33.54
N ALA A 428 27.74 18.25 34.66
CA ALA A 428 26.28 18.09 34.66
C ALA A 428 25.54 19.20 33.90
N HIS A 429 25.95 20.44 34.15
CA HIS A 429 25.44 21.69 33.57
C HIS A 429 25.66 21.84 32.06
N LEU A 430 26.33 20.89 31.39
CA LEU A 430 26.55 20.85 29.94
C LEU A 430 25.52 20.00 29.20
N TYR A 431 24.87 19.04 29.86
CA TYR A 431 24.12 17.96 29.19
C TYR A 431 22.60 18.16 29.15
N SER A 432 22.10 19.36 29.50
CA SER A 432 20.67 19.70 29.44
C SER A 432 20.03 19.41 28.07
N GLU A 433 20.74 19.75 26.99
CA GLU A 433 20.28 19.50 25.63
C GLU A 433 20.21 18.00 25.32
N VAL A 434 21.26 17.27 25.67
CA VAL A 434 21.42 15.84 25.41
C VAL A 434 20.38 15.00 26.15
N ILE A 435 20.13 15.32 27.42
CA ILE A 435 19.08 14.69 28.25
C ILE A 435 17.70 15.02 27.68
N GLY A 436 17.48 16.26 27.22
CA GLY A 436 16.25 16.69 26.55
C GLY A 436 15.90 15.85 25.32
N LEU A 437 16.89 15.57 24.47
CA LEU A 437 16.76 14.68 23.32
C LEU A 437 16.48 13.21 23.72
N GLY A 438 16.91 12.80 24.91
CA GLY A 438 16.68 11.46 25.46
C GLY A 438 15.21 11.29 25.89
N LEU A 439 14.69 12.26 26.64
CA LEU A 439 13.30 12.27 27.14
C LEU A 439 12.24 12.10 26.04
N ARG A 440 12.55 12.52 24.79
CA ARG A 440 11.70 12.31 23.60
C ARG A 440 11.37 10.84 23.30
N ASN A 441 12.07 9.89 23.92
CA ASN A 441 11.80 8.45 23.80
C ASN A 441 11.11 7.84 25.04
N VAL A 442 10.97 8.61 26.13
CA VAL A 442 10.41 8.18 27.42
C VAL A 442 8.91 8.46 27.53
N GLY A 443 8.47 9.63 27.06
CA GLY A 443 7.08 10.07 27.21
C GLY A 443 6.79 11.38 26.48
N VAL A 444 5.63 11.97 26.81
CA VAL A 444 5.17 13.23 26.20
C VAL A 444 5.98 14.39 26.76
N CYS A 445 6.76 15.05 25.91
CA CYS A 445 7.49 16.26 26.27
C CYS A 445 6.59 17.51 26.13
N PRO A 446 6.79 18.56 26.97
CA PRO A 446 6.08 19.83 26.81
C PRO A 446 6.28 20.51 25.45
N VAL A 447 7.46 20.35 24.84
CA VAL A 447 7.77 20.78 23.46
C VAL A 447 8.10 19.56 22.59
N GLU A 448 7.40 19.41 21.46
CA GLU A 448 7.50 18.22 20.60
C GLU A 448 8.08 18.48 19.19
N VAL A 449 8.83 19.58 19.02
CA VAL A 449 9.41 20.04 17.74
C VAL A 449 10.15 18.93 16.98
N SER A 450 10.03 18.91 15.65
CA SER A 450 10.64 17.90 14.77
C SER A 450 11.11 18.49 13.44
N LEU A 451 12.33 19.01 13.41
CA LEU A 451 13.03 19.50 12.22
C LEU A 451 13.56 18.36 11.30
N VAL A 452 12.97 17.17 11.40
CA VAL A 452 13.28 16.03 10.52
C VAL A 452 12.80 16.33 9.09
N PRO A 453 13.69 16.42 8.08
CA PRO A 453 13.30 16.79 6.73
C PRO A 453 12.27 15.86 6.10
N ASP A 454 11.46 16.44 5.22
CA ASP A 454 10.32 15.76 4.61
C ASP A 454 10.74 14.55 3.75
N SER A 455 11.96 14.58 3.21
CA SER A 455 12.61 13.43 2.55
C SER A 455 12.77 12.23 3.49
N LEU A 456 13.23 12.45 4.73
CA LEU A 456 13.33 11.41 5.75
C LEU A 456 11.93 10.94 6.21
N ARG A 457 10.99 11.88 6.38
CA ARG A 457 9.61 11.58 6.80
C ARG A 457 8.92 10.67 5.78
N ARG A 458 9.05 10.97 4.48
CA ARG A 458 8.56 10.14 3.36
C ARG A 458 9.24 8.77 3.31
N GLU A 459 10.56 8.70 3.51
CA GLU A 459 11.29 7.42 3.53
C GLU A 459 10.87 6.51 4.70
N ARG A 460 10.66 7.07 5.90
CA ARG A 460 10.10 6.32 7.04
C ARG A 460 8.71 5.77 6.73
N ILE A 461 7.83 6.60 6.16
CA ILE A 461 6.46 6.20 5.78
C ILE A 461 6.47 5.13 4.68
N ALA A 462 7.42 5.17 3.75
CA ALA A 462 7.61 4.10 2.76
C ALA A 462 8.04 2.78 3.44
N LYS A 463 9.09 2.82 4.28
CA LYS A 463 9.61 1.64 4.99
C LYS A 463 8.62 1.04 6.00
N GLN A 464 7.70 1.83 6.55
CA GLN A 464 6.56 1.35 7.35
C GLN A 464 5.48 0.66 6.50
N LYS A 465 5.43 0.90 5.18
CA LYS A 465 4.49 0.27 4.24
C LYS A 465 5.04 -0.98 3.56
N ASP A 466 6.36 -1.15 3.49
CA ASP A 466 7.03 -2.37 3.01
C ASP A 466 6.37 -3.69 3.50
N PRO A 467 6.10 -3.92 4.80
CA PRO A 467 5.44 -5.16 5.25
C PRO A 467 4.03 -5.36 4.67
N TYR A 468 3.26 -4.28 4.50
CA TYR A 468 1.92 -4.34 3.88
C TYR A 468 2.01 -4.60 2.37
N PHE A 469 3.07 -4.12 1.70
CA PHE A 469 3.36 -4.43 0.30
C PHE A 469 3.74 -5.91 0.10
N TYR A 470 4.61 -6.46 0.96
CA TYR A 470 4.93 -7.90 0.90
C TYR A 470 3.71 -8.77 1.24
N ALA A 471 2.88 -8.37 2.21
CA ALA A 471 1.65 -9.09 2.55
C ALA A 471 0.62 -9.08 1.40
N SER A 472 0.45 -7.97 0.69
CA SER A 472 -0.48 -7.90 -0.46
C SER A 472 0.03 -8.68 -1.67
N ALA A 473 1.34 -8.66 -1.94
CA ALA A 473 1.96 -9.50 -2.96
C ALA A 473 1.81 -11.00 -2.65
N PHE A 474 2.02 -11.41 -1.39
CA PHE A 474 1.78 -12.79 -0.94
C PHE A 474 0.31 -13.21 -1.08
N ALA A 475 -0.63 -12.35 -0.68
CA ALA A 475 -2.05 -12.61 -0.83
C ALA A 475 -2.47 -12.77 -2.30
N LEU A 476 -1.91 -11.95 -3.21
CA LEU A 476 -2.15 -12.06 -4.65
C LEU A 476 -1.61 -13.39 -5.22
N LEU A 477 -0.40 -13.80 -4.83
CA LEU A 477 0.17 -15.10 -5.21
C LEU A 477 -0.65 -16.28 -4.66
N LEU A 478 -1.15 -16.17 -3.42
CA LEU A 478 -2.02 -17.18 -2.81
C LEU A 478 -3.35 -17.29 -3.57
N CYS A 479 -3.96 -16.17 -3.95
CA CYS A 479 -5.15 -16.15 -4.81
C CYS A 479 -4.91 -16.78 -6.18
N LEU A 480 -3.78 -16.49 -6.84
CA LEU A 480 -3.39 -17.13 -8.11
C LEU A 480 -3.15 -18.64 -7.95
N GLY A 481 -2.55 -19.07 -6.84
CA GLY A 481 -2.37 -20.49 -6.51
C GLY A 481 -3.71 -21.21 -6.31
N MET A 482 -4.65 -20.58 -5.60
CA MET A 482 -6.01 -21.14 -5.39
C MET A 482 -6.81 -21.22 -6.69
N THR A 483 -6.77 -20.21 -7.55
CA THR A 483 -7.47 -20.27 -8.84
C THR A 483 -6.85 -21.30 -9.77
N TYR A 484 -5.52 -21.38 -9.86
CA TYR A 484 -4.82 -22.42 -10.61
C TYR A 484 -5.19 -23.83 -10.13
N TRP A 485 -5.16 -24.08 -8.82
CA TRP A 485 -5.56 -25.37 -8.23
C TRP A 485 -7.03 -25.70 -8.51
N SER A 486 -7.93 -24.72 -8.40
CA SER A 486 -9.36 -24.88 -8.69
C SER A 486 -9.58 -25.26 -10.16
N PHE A 487 -8.98 -24.52 -11.11
CA PHE A 487 -9.08 -24.83 -12.54
C PHE A 487 -8.45 -26.17 -12.91
N SER A 488 -7.30 -26.52 -12.33
CA SER A 488 -6.65 -27.83 -12.52
C SER A 488 -7.57 -28.98 -12.08
N LYS A 489 -8.15 -28.87 -10.88
CA LYS A 489 -9.09 -29.87 -10.34
C LYS A 489 -10.39 -29.95 -11.14
N GLN A 490 -10.89 -28.81 -11.61
CA GLN A 490 -12.09 -28.75 -12.47
C GLN A 490 -11.83 -29.42 -13.83
N TYR A 491 -10.67 -29.14 -14.46
CA TYR A 491 -10.27 -29.74 -15.73
C TYR A 491 -10.18 -31.28 -15.62
N GLU A 492 -9.52 -31.79 -14.58
CA GLU A 492 -9.40 -33.24 -14.36
C GLU A 492 -10.77 -33.90 -14.10
N THR A 493 -11.65 -33.24 -13.34
CA THR A 493 -13.04 -33.72 -13.12
C THR A 493 -13.82 -33.80 -14.44
N VAL A 494 -13.80 -32.73 -15.24
CA VAL A 494 -14.49 -32.68 -16.54
C VAL A 494 -13.94 -33.72 -17.51
N HIS A 495 -12.63 -33.96 -17.52
CA HIS A 495 -12.03 -34.98 -18.39
C HIS A 495 -12.43 -36.42 -17.99
N GLN A 496 -12.56 -36.71 -16.68
CA GLN A 496 -13.10 -38.01 -16.21
C GLN A 496 -14.58 -38.19 -16.60
N ASP A 497 -15.38 -37.15 -16.53
CA ASP A 497 -16.79 -37.19 -16.95
C ASP A 497 -16.93 -37.29 -18.48
N GLU A 498 -16.05 -36.65 -19.26
CA GLU A 498 -15.96 -36.83 -20.72
C GLU A 498 -15.63 -38.30 -21.09
N ILE A 499 -14.67 -38.91 -20.39
CA ILE A 499 -14.32 -40.33 -20.55
C ILE A 499 -15.49 -41.24 -20.17
N ARG A 500 -16.24 -40.91 -19.10
CA ARG A 500 -17.44 -41.67 -18.71
C ARG A 500 -18.55 -41.54 -19.76
N ALA A 501 -18.84 -40.32 -20.22
CA ALA A 501 -19.86 -40.06 -21.24
C ALA A 501 -19.56 -40.80 -22.55
N LYS A 502 -18.31 -40.78 -23.02
CA LYS A 502 -17.87 -41.55 -24.20
C LYS A 502 -18.17 -43.05 -24.04
N ARG A 503 -17.84 -43.66 -22.91
CA ARG A 503 -18.13 -45.09 -22.64
C ARG A 503 -19.63 -45.43 -22.68
N GLU A 504 -20.50 -44.57 -22.16
CA GLU A 504 -21.95 -44.81 -22.24
C GLU A 504 -22.50 -44.60 -23.67
N VAL A 505 -21.96 -43.63 -24.42
CA VAL A 505 -22.27 -43.46 -25.85
C VAL A 505 -21.82 -44.67 -26.67
N ASP A 506 -20.63 -45.23 -26.41
CA ASP A 506 -20.12 -46.42 -27.09
C ASP A 506 -21.01 -47.65 -26.84
N LYS A 507 -21.47 -47.86 -25.59
CA LYS A 507 -22.46 -48.90 -25.26
C LYS A 507 -23.79 -48.68 -26.00
N ALA A 508 -24.30 -47.45 -26.01
CA ALA A 508 -25.55 -47.11 -26.69
C ALA A 508 -25.43 -47.37 -28.20
N GLN A 509 -24.32 -46.97 -28.84
CA GLN A 509 -24.05 -47.29 -30.25
C GLN A 509 -23.97 -48.80 -30.51
N LEU A 510 -23.41 -49.58 -29.58
CA LEU A 510 -23.38 -51.05 -29.69
C LEU A 510 -24.79 -51.64 -29.66
N ALA A 511 -25.64 -51.16 -28.75
CA ALA A 511 -27.04 -51.58 -28.65
C ALA A 511 -27.84 -51.19 -29.91
N THR A 512 -27.69 -49.96 -30.42
CA THR A 512 -28.33 -49.54 -31.68
C THR A 512 -27.90 -50.43 -32.85
N LYS A 513 -26.61 -50.75 -32.99
CA LYS A 513 -26.10 -51.67 -34.03
C LYS A 513 -26.72 -53.08 -33.92
N GLN A 514 -27.01 -53.56 -32.71
CA GLN A 514 -27.73 -54.83 -32.50
C GLN A 514 -29.20 -54.72 -32.94
N VAL A 515 -29.91 -53.65 -32.55
CA VAL A 515 -31.30 -53.39 -32.98
C VAL A 515 -31.40 -53.27 -34.51
N ASP A 516 -30.51 -52.51 -35.15
CA ASP A 516 -30.44 -52.38 -36.60
C ASP A 516 -30.19 -53.73 -37.30
N SER A 517 -29.51 -54.67 -36.65
CA SER A 517 -29.28 -56.01 -37.19
C SER A 517 -30.51 -56.91 -37.05
N ALA A 518 -31.27 -56.77 -35.96
CA ALA A 518 -32.53 -57.48 -35.74
C ALA A 518 -33.63 -56.97 -36.67
N TYR A 519 -33.76 -55.64 -36.83
CA TYR A 519 -34.75 -55.02 -37.71
C TYR A 519 -34.53 -55.40 -39.19
N ARG A 520 -33.26 -55.51 -39.61
CA ARG A 520 -32.91 -56.03 -40.96
C ARG A 520 -33.31 -57.49 -41.15
N LYS A 521 -33.10 -58.36 -40.17
CA LYS A 521 -33.53 -59.77 -40.21
C LYS A 521 -35.06 -59.92 -40.25
N LEU A 522 -35.79 -59.06 -39.53
CA LEU A 522 -37.25 -59.03 -39.56
C LEU A 522 -37.76 -58.66 -40.96
N ASN A 523 -37.22 -57.58 -41.54
CA ASN A 523 -37.66 -57.09 -42.85
C ASN A 523 -37.36 -58.06 -43.99
N SER A 524 -36.26 -58.83 -43.94
CA SER A 524 -36.02 -59.89 -44.93
C SER A 524 -37.07 -61.00 -44.84
N ALA A 525 -37.35 -61.49 -43.62
CA ALA A 525 -38.33 -62.56 -43.42
C ALA A 525 -39.76 -62.14 -43.81
N VAL A 526 -40.12 -60.86 -43.66
CA VAL A 526 -41.39 -60.31 -44.17
C VAL A 526 -41.43 -60.32 -45.70
N GLY A 527 -40.33 -59.94 -46.38
CA GLY A 527 -40.22 -59.95 -47.84
C GLY A 527 -40.41 -61.35 -48.44
N ASP A 528 -39.74 -62.37 -47.87
CA ASP A 528 -39.85 -63.77 -48.28
C ASP A 528 -41.31 -64.28 -48.19
N PHE A 529 -42.02 -63.89 -47.14
CA PHE A 529 -43.42 -64.22 -46.93
C PHE A 529 -44.35 -63.53 -47.94
N GLN A 530 -44.05 -62.27 -48.27
CA GLN A 530 -44.78 -61.48 -49.28
C GLN A 530 -44.71 -62.15 -50.66
N GLN A 531 -43.51 -62.54 -51.10
CA GLN A 531 -43.29 -63.21 -52.39
C GLN A 531 -44.05 -64.55 -52.48
N THR A 532 -44.10 -65.30 -51.38
CA THR A 532 -44.83 -66.58 -51.30
C THR A 532 -46.36 -66.38 -51.46
N LEU A 533 -46.91 -65.27 -50.94
CA LEU A 533 -48.34 -64.95 -51.05
C LEU A 533 -48.76 -64.56 -52.47
N ASP A 534 -47.88 -63.95 -53.26
CA ASP A 534 -48.21 -63.58 -54.64
C ASP A 534 -48.20 -64.80 -55.58
N MET A 535 -47.24 -65.73 -55.42
CA MET A 535 -47.24 -67.02 -56.15
C MET A 535 -48.51 -67.85 -55.89
N LEU A 536 -49.11 -67.75 -54.69
CA LEU A 536 -50.35 -68.46 -54.37
C LEU A 536 -51.58 -67.90 -55.10
N LYS A 537 -51.58 -66.63 -55.51
CA LYS A 537 -52.71 -66.00 -56.22
C LYS A 537 -52.80 -66.44 -57.68
N GLU A 538 -51.66 -66.69 -58.32
CA GLU A 538 -51.60 -67.09 -59.74
C GLU A 538 -52.08 -68.54 -59.97
N ARG A 539 -52.05 -69.38 -58.93
CA ARG A 539 -52.41 -70.81 -59.00
C ARG A 539 -53.81 -71.05 -59.56
N ASP A 540 -54.78 -70.22 -59.18
CA ASP A 540 -56.20 -70.47 -59.45
C ASP A 540 -56.69 -69.84 -60.77
N PHE A 541 -55.84 -69.06 -61.45
CA PHE A 541 -56.14 -68.40 -62.74
C PHE A 541 -56.36 -69.40 -63.89
N TRP A 542 -55.42 -70.34 -64.08
CA TRP A 542 -55.48 -71.28 -65.20
C TRP A 542 -56.68 -72.26 -65.14
N PRO A 543 -57.03 -72.85 -63.98
CA PRO A 543 -58.25 -73.66 -63.85
C PRO A 543 -59.53 -72.88 -64.19
N ASP A 544 -59.66 -71.63 -63.71
CA ASP A 544 -60.82 -70.78 -64.01
C ASP A 544 -60.92 -70.44 -65.51
N LEU A 545 -59.79 -70.09 -66.13
CA LEU A 545 -59.68 -69.82 -67.57
C LEU A 545 -60.19 -71.02 -68.39
N PHE A 546 -59.68 -72.23 -68.14
CA PHE A 546 -60.05 -73.43 -68.90
C PHE A 546 -61.51 -73.85 -68.64
N ASN A 547 -62.00 -73.78 -67.39
CA ASN A 547 -63.39 -74.10 -67.07
C ASN A 547 -64.39 -73.18 -67.79
N LYS A 548 -64.11 -71.86 -67.82
CA LYS A 548 -64.96 -70.87 -68.52
C LYS A 548 -64.90 -71.02 -70.04
N VAL A 549 -63.74 -71.30 -70.61
CA VAL A 549 -63.62 -71.62 -72.04
C VAL A 549 -64.42 -72.89 -72.36
N GLN A 550 -64.28 -73.97 -71.58
CA GLN A 550 -65.01 -75.22 -71.79
C GLN A 550 -66.54 -75.01 -71.72
N ALA A 551 -67.02 -74.20 -70.77
CA ALA A 551 -68.45 -73.87 -70.65
C ALA A 551 -69.01 -73.03 -71.81
N ALA A 552 -68.14 -72.37 -72.60
CA ALA A 552 -68.53 -71.57 -73.76
C ALA A 552 -68.50 -72.34 -75.11
N VAL A 553 -68.03 -73.58 -75.14
CA VAL A 553 -67.86 -74.39 -76.37
C VAL A 553 -69.13 -75.19 -76.72
N PRO A 554 -69.73 -74.98 -77.91
CA PRO A 554 -70.78 -75.86 -78.43
C PRO A 554 -70.24 -77.26 -78.75
N PRO A 555 -71.05 -78.33 -78.65
CA PRO A 555 -70.61 -79.70 -78.95
C PRO A 555 -70.17 -79.93 -80.41
N GLU A 556 -70.51 -79.02 -81.32
CA GLU A 556 -70.04 -78.97 -82.70
C GLU A 556 -68.58 -78.50 -82.86
N ILE A 557 -67.97 -77.90 -81.82
CA ILE A 557 -66.63 -77.28 -81.87
C ILE A 557 -65.59 -78.10 -81.10
N TRP A 558 -64.45 -78.35 -81.76
CA TRP A 558 -63.34 -79.15 -81.24
C TRP A 558 -62.02 -78.37 -81.40
N PHE A 559 -61.33 -78.03 -80.32
CA PHE A 559 -60.02 -77.38 -80.39
C PHE A 559 -58.92 -78.37 -80.81
N SER A 560 -57.93 -77.87 -81.57
CA SER A 560 -56.69 -78.58 -81.90
C SER A 560 -55.48 -78.00 -81.15
N SER A 561 -55.45 -76.69 -80.89
CA SER A 561 -54.48 -76.09 -79.98
C SER A 561 -54.98 -74.77 -79.35
N ILE A 562 -54.40 -74.43 -78.21
CA ILE A 562 -54.61 -73.16 -77.50
C ILE A 562 -53.24 -72.63 -77.10
N HIS A 563 -52.88 -71.42 -77.55
CA HIS A 563 -51.53 -70.86 -77.37
C HIS A 563 -51.59 -69.39 -76.94
N PRO A 564 -50.88 -68.98 -75.86
CA PRO A 564 -50.73 -67.58 -75.53
C PRO A 564 -49.73 -66.90 -76.49
N ILE A 565 -50.10 -65.75 -77.05
CA ILE A 565 -49.26 -64.95 -77.94
C ILE A 565 -49.10 -63.53 -77.39
N THR A 566 -47.90 -62.96 -77.58
CA THR A 566 -47.56 -61.60 -77.10
C THR A 566 -48.12 -60.50 -78.01
N SER A 567 -48.30 -60.80 -79.30
CA SER A 567 -48.76 -59.87 -80.34
C SER A 567 -49.35 -60.62 -81.53
N LEU A 568 -50.29 -59.98 -82.24
CA LEU A 568 -50.86 -60.47 -83.51
C LEU A 568 -49.78 -60.66 -84.58
N SER A 569 -49.92 -61.68 -85.44
CA SER A 569 -48.88 -62.07 -86.41
C SER A 569 -48.81 -61.14 -87.63
N THR A 570 -47.66 -60.51 -87.88
CA THR A 570 -47.37 -59.72 -89.09
C THR A 570 -46.12 -60.22 -89.82
N THR A 571 -46.04 -59.93 -91.13
CA THR A 571 -45.11 -60.56 -92.06
C THR A 571 -43.67 -60.01 -91.96
N ALA A 572 -42.75 -60.89 -91.53
CA ALA A 572 -41.29 -60.92 -91.79
C ALA A 572 -40.52 -59.63 -92.16
N GLN A 573 -39.49 -59.32 -91.35
CA GLN A 573 -38.11 -59.28 -91.87
C GLN A 573 -37.03 -59.48 -90.78
N LYS A 574 -35.74 -59.45 -91.18
CA LYS A 574 -34.59 -60.00 -90.43
C LYS A 574 -33.91 -59.00 -89.50
N SER A 575 -33.24 -59.55 -88.49
CA SER A 575 -32.41 -58.85 -87.49
C SER A 575 -30.94 -58.63 -87.93
N LYS A 576 -30.19 -57.94 -87.05
CA LYS A 576 -28.71 -57.71 -86.98
C LYS A 576 -28.24 -56.30 -87.37
N VAL A 577 -27.23 -55.69 -86.72
CA VAL A 577 -26.46 -56.08 -85.50
C VAL A 577 -25.95 -54.82 -84.76
N ALA A 578 -25.51 -54.97 -83.50
CA ALA A 578 -24.89 -53.89 -82.73
C ALA A 578 -23.36 -53.84 -82.92
N GLU A 579 -22.77 -52.65 -82.77
CA GLU A 579 -21.33 -52.42 -82.86
C GLU A 579 -20.86 -51.61 -81.64
N ALA A 580 -19.62 -51.83 -81.18
CA ALA A 580 -19.12 -51.29 -79.91
C ALA A 580 -17.61 -50.93 -79.96
N PRO A 581 -17.25 -49.70 -79.56
CA PRO A 581 -15.92 -49.34 -79.09
C PRO A 581 -15.93 -49.12 -77.56
N GLN A 582 -14.83 -49.06 -76.80
CA GLN A 582 -13.44 -49.57 -76.82
C GLN A 582 -12.69 -48.74 -75.74
N ASP A 583 -11.61 -49.27 -75.15
CA ASP A 583 -10.87 -48.60 -74.07
C ASP A 583 -9.97 -47.43 -74.55
N GLY A 584 -9.81 -46.43 -73.68
CA GLY A 584 -8.82 -45.36 -73.81
C GLY A 584 -9.04 -44.26 -72.75
N GLY A 585 -8.03 -43.78 -72.00
CA GLY A 585 -6.61 -44.13 -72.04
C GLY A 585 -5.79 -43.59 -70.86
N PHE A 586 -4.47 -43.53 -71.03
CA PHE A 586 -3.45 -43.32 -69.99
C PHE A 586 -3.29 -41.85 -69.56
N GLY A 587 -2.93 -41.58 -68.29
CA GLY A 587 -2.32 -40.28 -67.91
C GLY A 587 -2.41 -39.85 -66.43
N GLY A 588 -1.31 -39.31 -65.89
CA GLY A 588 -1.30 -38.46 -64.68
C GLY A 588 -0.82 -39.10 -63.37
N PHE A 589 0.41 -38.80 -62.96
CA PHE A 589 0.97 -39.15 -61.64
C PHE A 589 0.80 -37.99 -60.64
N GLY A 590 0.48 -38.27 -59.38
CA GLY A 590 0.64 -37.31 -58.27
C GLY A 590 -0.38 -37.41 -57.13
N GLY A 591 0.10 -37.67 -55.90
CA GLY A 591 -0.67 -37.41 -54.66
C GLY A 591 -1.42 -38.59 -54.02
N PHE A 592 -0.69 -39.56 -53.46
CA PHE A 592 -1.17 -40.33 -52.28
C PHE A 592 -1.50 -39.36 -51.12
N ASN A 593 -2.43 -39.60 -50.18
CA ASN A 593 -3.43 -40.66 -49.93
C ASN A 593 -4.55 -39.95 -49.11
N GLY A 594 -5.85 -40.26 -49.14
CA GLY A 594 -6.53 -41.56 -49.14
C GLY A 594 -7.00 -41.91 -47.71
N GLY A 595 -8.30 -41.99 -47.39
CA GLY A 595 -9.46 -41.73 -48.24
C GLY A 595 -10.81 -41.80 -47.50
N PHE A 596 -11.90 -41.43 -48.17
CA PHE A 596 -13.29 -41.51 -47.67
C PHE A 596 -13.86 -42.93 -47.76
N GLY A 597 -14.66 -43.33 -46.76
CA GLY A 597 -15.52 -44.51 -46.82
C GLY A 597 -16.88 -44.23 -47.48
N ALA A 598 -16.88 -43.87 -48.77
CA ALA A 598 -18.11 -43.58 -49.51
C ALA A 598 -18.83 -44.85 -50.02
N ARG A 599 -20.16 -44.82 -50.02
CA ARG A 599 -21.06 -45.94 -50.31
C ARG A 599 -21.06 -46.29 -51.81
N ARG A 600 -20.86 -47.57 -52.16
CA ARG A 600 -21.20 -48.12 -53.49
C ARG A 600 -22.47 -48.95 -53.39
N GLU A 601 -23.40 -48.73 -54.31
CA GLU A 601 -24.58 -49.58 -54.50
C GLU A 601 -24.27 -50.66 -55.54
N ALA A 602 -24.85 -51.85 -55.36
CA ALA A 602 -24.69 -52.96 -56.29
C ALA A 602 -25.84 -52.96 -57.29
N ALA A 603 -25.53 -52.93 -58.59
CA ALA A 603 -26.53 -52.97 -59.65
C ALA A 603 -27.13 -54.38 -59.78
N ALA A 604 -28.41 -54.54 -59.48
CA ALA A 604 -29.15 -55.78 -59.72
C ALA A 604 -29.53 -55.91 -61.20
N GLN A 605 -29.22 -57.06 -61.81
CA GLN A 605 -29.71 -57.39 -63.16
C GLN A 605 -31.22 -57.66 -63.09
N LYS A 606 -32.02 -56.89 -63.83
CA LYS A 606 -33.46 -57.17 -63.99
C LYS A 606 -33.67 -58.27 -65.04
N THR A 607 -34.29 -59.36 -64.62
CA THR A 607 -35.01 -60.27 -65.53
C THR A 607 -36.10 -59.48 -66.25
N VAL A 608 -36.29 -59.72 -67.55
CA VAL A 608 -37.34 -59.05 -68.34
C VAL A 608 -38.58 -59.94 -68.34
N GLU A 609 -39.61 -59.52 -67.60
CA GLU A 609 -40.93 -60.15 -67.64
C GLU A 609 -41.49 -60.16 -69.07
N GLN A 610 -41.99 -61.30 -69.54
CA GLN A 610 -42.72 -61.42 -70.80
C GLN A 610 -44.23 -61.39 -70.55
N GLU A 611 -44.91 -60.45 -71.20
CA GLU A 611 -46.34 -60.19 -71.03
C GLU A 611 -47.15 -60.73 -72.21
N TYR A 612 -47.87 -61.83 -72.00
CA TYR A 612 -48.78 -62.43 -72.98
C TYR A 612 -50.16 -61.75 -72.89
N LYS A 613 -50.62 -61.18 -74.01
CA LYS A 613 -51.86 -60.38 -74.07
C LYS A 613 -53.00 -61.06 -74.78
N TRP A 614 -52.70 -62.04 -75.63
CA TRP A 614 -53.67 -62.69 -76.49
C TRP A 614 -53.60 -64.21 -76.33
N ILE A 615 -54.71 -64.89 -76.57
CA ILE A 615 -54.78 -66.34 -76.74
C ILE A 615 -55.27 -66.64 -78.16
N GLU A 616 -54.50 -67.43 -78.88
CA GLU A 616 -54.91 -68.08 -80.12
C GLU A 616 -55.62 -69.41 -79.80
N PHE A 617 -56.81 -69.59 -80.36
CA PHE A 617 -57.52 -70.87 -80.39
C PHE A 617 -57.60 -71.35 -81.84
N ASN A 618 -57.10 -72.56 -82.08
CA ASN A 618 -57.26 -73.27 -83.35
C ASN A 618 -58.21 -74.45 -83.15
N GLY A 619 -59.04 -74.76 -84.15
CA GLY A 619 -59.96 -75.89 -84.05
C GLY A 619 -60.74 -76.20 -85.31
N TYR A 620 -61.74 -77.06 -85.15
CA TYR A 620 -62.63 -77.55 -86.18
C TYR A 620 -64.09 -77.43 -85.75
N ILE A 621 -64.97 -77.17 -86.72
CA ILE A 621 -66.43 -77.18 -86.56
C ILE A 621 -66.98 -78.33 -87.40
N ARG A 622 -67.81 -79.19 -86.80
CA ARG A 622 -68.46 -80.32 -87.47
C ARG A 622 -69.97 -80.08 -87.61
N THR A 623 -70.48 -80.05 -88.83
CA THR A 623 -71.93 -79.92 -89.09
C THR A 623 -72.63 -81.28 -89.18
N SER A 624 -73.90 -81.33 -88.77
CA SER A 624 -74.73 -82.55 -88.80
C SER A 624 -75.50 -82.77 -90.11
N SER A 625 -75.56 -81.76 -90.98
CA SER A 625 -76.01 -81.86 -92.37
C SER A 625 -75.19 -80.89 -93.24
N LYS A 626 -75.12 -81.15 -94.55
CA LYS A 626 -74.36 -80.35 -95.52
C LYS A 626 -74.91 -78.93 -95.68
N ASP A 627 -76.21 -78.75 -95.49
CA ASP A 627 -76.91 -77.47 -95.74
C ASP A 627 -76.95 -76.54 -94.51
N LYS A 628 -76.23 -76.86 -93.42
CA LYS A 628 -76.07 -75.97 -92.27
C LYS A 628 -74.80 -75.13 -92.42
N ASP A 629 -74.98 -73.81 -92.49
CA ASP A 629 -73.88 -72.84 -92.45
C ASP A 629 -73.09 -72.93 -91.13
N PRO A 630 -71.79 -73.28 -91.16
CA PRO A 630 -70.94 -73.33 -89.97
C PRO A 630 -70.50 -71.94 -89.47
N ALA A 631 -70.59 -70.87 -90.27
CA ALA A 631 -70.25 -69.52 -89.82
C ALA A 631 -71.19 -69.05 -88.70
N ARG A 632 -72.46 -69.49 -88.71
CA ARG A 632 -73.38 -69.31 -87.58
C ARG A 632 -72.86 -69.95 -86.29
N ILE A 633 -72.39 -71.19 -86.33
CA ILE A 633 -71.88 -71.91 -85.15
C ILE A 633 -70.64 -71.20 -84.59
N TYR A 634 -69.76 -70.71 -85.46
CA TYR A 634 -68.61 -69.89 -85.08
C TYR A 634 -69.03 -68.58 -84.38
N ASN A 635 -70.05 -67.88 -84.90
CA ASN A 635 -70.57 -66.65 -84.30
C ASN A 635 -71.27 -66.88 -82.95
N ASP A 636 -72.06 -67.95 -82.83
CA ASP A 636 -72.72 -68.36 -81.57
C ASP A 636 -71.68 -68.75 -80.48
N PHE A 637 -70.55 -69.33 -80.89
CA PHE A 637 -69.39 -69.60 -80.03
C PHE A 637 -68.63 -68.32 -79.63
N LYS A 638 -68.36 -67.41 -80.56
CA LYS A 638 -67.73 -66.11 -80.28
C LYS A 638 -68.55 -65.30 -79.27
N ALA A 639 -69.87 -65.23 -79.45
CA ALA A 639 -70.79 -64.58 -78.52
C ALA A 639 -70.88 -65.29 -77.15
N SER A 640 -70.53 -66.57 -77.07
CA SER A 640 -70.39 -67.31 -75.80
C SER A 640 -69.06 -67.02 -75.11
N LEU A 641 -67.94 -66.92 -75.85
CA LEU A 641 -66.65 -66.49 -75.31
C LEU A 641 -66.68 -65.05 -74.78
N GLU A 642 -67.33 -64.12 -75.49
CA GLU A 642 -67.52 -62.74 -75.03
C GLU A 642 -68.24 -62.66 -73.66
N LYS A 643 -69.20 -63.54 -73.41
CA LYS A 643 -69.94 -63.62 -72.14
C LYS A 643 -69.11 -64.19 -70.97
N THR A 644 -67.94 -64.79 -71.21
CA THR A 644 -67.10 -65.31 -70.12
C THR A 644 -66.46 -64.22 -69.26
N GLY A 645 -66.37 -62.99 -69.77
CA GLY A 645 -65.66 -61.89 -69.12
C GLY A 645 -64.15 -62.07 -69.03
N LEU A 646 -63.58 -63.03 -69.78
CA LEU A 646 -62.12 -63.28 -69.82
C LEU A 646 -61.40 -62.49 -70.90
N PHE A 647 -62.11 -62.06 -71.95
CA PHE A 647 -61.54 -61.45 -73.15
C PHE A 647 -62.20 -60.09 -73.46
N LYS A 648 -61.41 -59.14 -73.96
CA LYS A 648 -61.86 -57.76 -74.28
C LYS A 648 -62.12 -57.55 -75.77
N HIS A 649 -61.18 -58.00 -76.59
CA HIS A 649 -61.23 -57.85 -78.04
C HIS A 649 -60.99 -59.19 -78.72
N PHE A 650 -61.62 -59.39 -79.87
CA PHE A 650 -61.40 -60.54 -80.73
C PHE A 650 -60.94 -60.03 -82.09
N SER A 651 -60.02 -60.74 -82.73
CA SER A 651 -59.50 -60.45 -84.07
C SER A 651 -60.58 -60.72 -85.13
N ILE A 652 -61.56 -59.80 -85.22
CA ILE A 652 -62.53 -59.71 -86.30
C ILE A 652 -61.80 -59.20 -87.54
N ALA A 653 -62.21 -59.66 -88.73
CA ALA A 653 -61.86 -58.96 -89.94
C ALA A 653 -62.94 -59.10 -91.03
N ASP A 654 -63.58 -57.97 -91.31
CA ASP A 654 -63.73 -57.37 -92.63
C ASP A 654 -63.64 -58.34 -93.83
N GLY A 655 -64.81 -58.61 -94.43
CA GLY A 655 -64.98 -59.13 -95.80
C GLY A 655 -64.09 -60.31 -96.18
N ASP A 656 -62.96 -60.00 -96.83
CA ASP A 656 -62.08 -60.96 -97.50
C ASP A 656 -61.33 -61.91 -96.54
N ARG A 657 -61.17 -61.54 -95.25
CA ARG A 657 -60.35 -62.33 -94.31
C ARG A 657 -61.03 -63.58 -93.75
N MET A 658 -62.37 -63.74 -93.88
CA MET A 658 -63.03 -65.00 -93.54
C MET A 658 -62.43 -66.19 -94.29
N ILE A 659 -61.99 -66.00 -95.54
CA ILE A 659 -61.49 -67.07 -96.43
C ILE A 659 -60.18 -67.69 -95.92
N GLN A 660 -59.41 -66.99 -95.07
CA GLN A 660 -58.14 -67.51 -94.53
C GLN A 660 -58.29 -68.16 -93.15
N ASN A 661 -59.02 -67.52 -92.23
CA ASN A 661 -59.27 -68.09 -90.88
C ASN A 661 -60.37 -69.14 -90.87
N PHE A 662 -61.23 -69.22 -91.90
CA PHE A 662 -62.26 -70.24 -92.03
C PHE A 662 -62.15 -70.98 -93.37
N LYS A 663 -61.54 -72.17 -93.34
CA LYS A 663 -61.46 -73.04 -94.53
C LYS A 663 -62.71 -73.92 -94.61
N LEU A 664 -63.59 -73.55 -95.52
CA LEU A 664 -64.72 -74.39 -95.95
C LEU A 664 -64.22 -75.76 -96.41
N ALA A 665 -64.98 -76.79 -96.03
CA ALA A 665 -64.64 -78.18 -96.29
C ALA A 665 -64.53 -78.47 -97.82
N PRO A 666 -63.49 -79.18 -98.29
CA PRO A 666 -63.40 -79.58 -99.70
C PRO A 666 -64.57 -80.49 -100.08
N SER A 667 -65.03 -80.34 -101.32
CA SER A 667 -66.31 -80.84 -101.88
C SER A 667 -66.68 -82.27 -101.47
N GLY A 668 -67.41 -82.41 -100.36
CA GLY A 668 -67.87 -83.71 -99.84
C GLY A 668 -67.79 -83.84 -98.31
N SER A 669 -66.89 -83.12 -97.65
CA SER A 669 -66.67 -83.15 -96.19
C SER A 669 -67.65 -82.24 -95.41
N ASN A 670 -67.86 -82.53 -94.13
CA ASN A 670 -68.70 -81.78 -93.18
C ASN A 670 -67.90 -81.19 -91.98
N ILE A 671 -66.58 -81.02 -92.16
CA ILE A 671 -65.66 -80.47 -91.13
C ILE A 671 -64.92 -79.27 -91.74
N SER A 672 -65.00 -78.11 -91.09
CA SER A 672 -64.29 -76.88 -91.47
C SER A 672 -63.38 -76.41 -90.34
N SER A 673 -62.19 -75.88 -90.63
CA SER A 673 -61.25 -75.39 -89.62
C SER A 673 -61.44 -73.90 -89.31
N PHE A 674 -61.32 -73.51 -88.04
CA PHE A 674 -61.32 -72.11 -87.61
C PHE A 674 -60.05 -71.74 -86.83
N ARG A 675 -59.68 -70.46 -86.88
CA ARG A 675 -58.65 -69.81 -86.04
C ARG A 675 -59.21 -68.50 -85.49
N ILE A 676 -59.13 -68.28 -84.19
CA ILE A 676 -59.58 -67.06 -83.51
C ILE A 676 -58.54 -66.60 -82.49
N GLU A 677 -58.21 -65.31 -82.52
CA GLU A 677 -57.28 -64.66 -81.60
C GLU A 677 -58.07 -63.72 -80.67
N ALA A 678 -57.92 -63.87 -79.35
CA ALA A 678 -58.68 -63.16 -78.34
C ALA A 678 -57.78 -62.48 -77.31
N GLU A 679 -57.96 -61.18 -77.06
CA GLU A 679 -57.19 -60.39 -76.10
C GLU A 679 -57.72 -60.57 -74.68
N LEU A 680 -56.86 -60.91 -73.73
CA LEU A 680 -57.20 -61.13 -72.33
C LEU A 680 -57.58 -59.84 -71.59
N VAL A 681 -58.53 -59.94 -70.65
CA VAL A 681 -58.86 -58.87 -69.71
C VAL A 681 -57.66 -58.49 -68.84
N THR A 682 -56.90 -59.48 -68.39
CA THR A 682 -55.69 -59.34 -67.58
C THR A 682 -54.54 -60.05 -68.30
N PRO A 683 -53.48 -59.33 -68.73
CA PRO A 683 -52.32 -59.95 -69.34
C PRO A 683 -51.61 -60.91 -68.39
N ILE A 684 -51.04 -61.99 -68.93
CA ILE A 684 -50.29 -62.99 -68.17
C ILE A 684 -48.81 -62.61 -68.22
N LYS A 685 -48.20 -62.41 -67.06
CA LYS A 685 -46.75 -62.18 -66.92
C LYS A 685 -46.00 -63.50 -66.72
N ARG A 686 -44.72 -63.53 -67.10
CA ARG A 686 -43.82 -64.68 -66.94
C ARG A 686 -42.35 -64.25 -66.90
#